data_AF-A0A1F6EIR4-F1
#
_entry.id   AF-A0A1F6EIR4-F1
#
_cell.length_a   1.000
_cell.length_b   1.000
_cell.length_c   1.000
_cell.angle_alpha   90.00
_cell.angle_beta   90.00
_cell.angle_gamma   90.00
#
_symmetry.space_group_name_H-M   'P 1'
#
loop_
_entity.id
_entity.type
_entity.pdbx_description
1 polymer ?
#
loop_
_entity_poly.entity_id
_entity_poly.type
_entity_poly.pdbx_seq_one_letter_code
_entity_poly.pdbx_strand_id
1 'polypeptide(L)'
;MARAKGEKEVPKTPEHTGIVLRSITDEMRESYLDYAMSVITARALPDARDGLKPVHRRILYAMHELGLTASAKTRKSATVVGEVLGKYHPHGDVAVYDSMAKMAQDFTLRYPLIIGQGNWGCFTKDTKVRLADGRDLSFGELVEEDALGKKNYTFTVDKTGEIKIAPIVKPRLTKKDTEIMEVELDNGEKIRCTLNHKFLLRNQTYVEAQHLKVGVSLMPLYTRLSRKGDSPLSDMEGYEMVLQPMKKEWSFSHHLADEYNIRSQAYGVSNGRVRHHADFNKLNNSPENIQRMHWKEHWQLHSSMASERHKNDPEYVKNLADGRRKFWADEKNRAANAQRLSERNKKNWQNPAYRERMRKFLSEMNKEYIQEHPEKREELSERATRTLKRLWQNPAYQRFMREKIIKGNKNHKTNKTGERKFKAVCSSVMASGVVLCEETYEKARSVVYPYGRATTWQKGIQKYYQGDVSRVTAEVRGNHKVHATRFLNEFEDVYDLTVRGTHNFALSAGIFVHNSIDGDNPAAMRYTEAKMSRFAGEMLRDIEKNTVEFRPNYDNTKMEPTVLPAASPNLLANGTLGIAVGMASNIPPHNLREICAAAVHLIDNPEATTEDLLQFVQGPDFPTGCVAFNQKDIAHAYATGRGGVLVRGNAEIMEGKKGDYQIVITSIPFRVNKSDLLQKVADLVHAKKLEGIRDIRDESTKDIRVVVELKNNANAQTVLNYLYKHTQLEETFHYNVVALLYGVPQTLSLKALLEAFIAHRKEVITRRTKFDLERAKEREHILLGLSKALNHIDEVIALIKKSKDVNDARAGLMKKFAFSERQANAILEMRLQKLAGLERKKIEDELKEVQTLIEELTALLKSDKKLMSTIKKETEEVAAKYGDDRRTKIVKGAAKSMSAEDLVADTENVVVLTQGGYVKRASPEEYRRQRRGGVGVIDLETKEEDFVTIFLTTSTHSDLLFFTDIGKAYQLKMHELPEGKRSTKGKSIMNYLALAPTEKTSSVLAVRKGQRKGEQGLILITKHGVVKKMDATAFGDVRRSGLIAIKLQKGDELVCARLVEKGDELFIATSKGQGIRFKESDIRAMGRTAGGVRGIKLGGGDSVVAADVIHKGRKGTEILVVSRGGYGKTTSTGEYKTQKRGGGGIKTMKVTPKTGPVIAARVISKKSASAQDLGEAEEGLSESEIIVISKKGQIIRTELKGIPSLSRSTQGVRVMKLRDNDAIASFVCL
;
A
#
# COMPACT_ATOMS: atom_id res chain seq x y z
N MET A 1 45.81 -44.95 -5.50
CA MET A 1 44.88 -46.03 -5.10
C MET A 1 43.82 -46.18 -6.17
N ALA A 2 43.58 -47.42 -6.56
CA ALA A 2 42.80 -47.85 -7.72
C ALA A 2 41.28 -47.92 -7.49
N ARG A 3 40.57 -48.12 -8.62
CA ARG A 3 39.15 -48.52 -8.84
C ARG A 3 38.16 -47.35 -8.95
N ALA A 4 37.30 -47.32 -9.96
CA ALA A 4 36.44 -48.42 -10.42
C ALA A 4 36.40 -48.53 -11.96
N LYS A 5 36.69 -49.71 -12.53
CA LYS A 5 35.75 -50.80 -12.85
C LYS A 5 34.67 -50.42 -13.87
N GLY A 6 34.79 -51.03 -15.06
CA GLY A 6 33.65 -51.61 -15.76
C GLY A 6 33.26 -50.95 -17.07
N GLU A 7 34.08 -51.13 -18.11
CA GLU A 7 33.60 -51.05 -19.50
C GLU A 7 32.54 -52.16 -19.70
N LYS A 8 31.34 -51.75 -20.13
CA LYS A 8 30.37 -52.65 -20.76
C LYS A 8 30.43 -52.40 -22.25
N GLU A 9 30.83 -53.43 -22.99
CA GLU A 9 30.69 -53.51 -24.44
C GLU A 9 29.24 -53.24 -24.86
N VAL A 10 29.08 -52.33 -25.81
CA VAL A 10 27.82 -52.10 -26.53
C VAL A 10 27.92 -52.84 -27.86
N PRO A 11 26.90 -53.60 -28.29
CA PRO A 11 26.98 -54.39 -29.51
C PRO A 11 27.00 -53.49 -30.75
N LYS A 12 27.94 -53.78 -31.66
CA LYS A 12 27.96 -53.23 -33.02
C LYS A 12 26.71 -53.70 -33.78
N THR A 13 25.94 -52.74 -34.30
CA THR A 13 24.91 -52.98 -35.32
C THR A 13 24.77 -51.74 -36.23
N PRO A 14 24.28 -51.92 -37.46
CA PRO A 14 25.00 -51.72 -38.70
C PRO A 14 25.05 -50.26 -39.18
N GLU A 15 26.04 -49.97 -40.04
CA GLU A 15 26.18 -48.71 -40.77
C GLU A 15 24.92 -48.41 -41.60
N HIS A 16 24.01 -47.61 -41.03
CA HIS A 16 23.05 -46.85 -41.81
C HIS A 16 23.65 -45.46 -42.04
N THR A 17 24.26 -45.28 -43.21
CA THR A 17 24.78 -44.01 -43.73
C THR A 17 23.66 -42.97 -43.76
N GLY A 18 23.59 -42.13 -42.71
CA GLY A 18 22.63 -41.03 -42.59
C GLY A 18 22.03 -40.81 -41.20
N ILE A 19 22.18 -41.75 -40.25
CA ILE A 19 21.64 -41.60 -38.88
C ILE A 19 22.76 -41.21 -37.91
N VAL A 20 22.79 -39.95 -37.49
CA VAL A 20 23.67 -39.49 -36.41
C VAL A 20 23.03 -39.87 -35.07
N LEU A 21 23.58 -40.89 -34.39
CA LEU A 21 23.17 -41.26 -33.04
C LEU A 21 23.53 -40.11 -32.07
N ARG A 22 22.51 -39.41 -31.57
CA ARG A 22 22.65 -38.39 -30.53
C ARG A 22 22.02 -38.85 -29.20
N SER A 23 22.70 -38.52 -28.11
CA SER A 23 22.17 -38.61 -26.75
C SER A 23 21.02 -37.61 -26.60
N ILE A 24 19.88 -38.06 -26.08
CA ILE A 24 18.71 -37.20 -25.80
C ILE A 24 19.11 -36.02 -24.91
N THR A 25 20.01 -36.24 -23.96
CA THR A 25 20.49 -35.21 -23.04
C THR A 25 21.26 -34.10 -23.75
N ASP A 26 22.11 -34.47 -24.71
CA ASP A 26 22.92 -33.51 -25.47
C ASP A 26 22.07 -32.79 -26.51
N GLU A 27 21.17 -33.52 -27.18
CA GLU A 27 20.19 -32.95 -28.10
C GLU A 27 19.25 -31.96 -27.39
N MET A 28 18.71 -32.32 -26.22
CA MET A 28 17.87 -31.42 -25.43
C MET A 28 18.65 -30.21 -24.91
N ARG A 29 19.92 -30.37 -24.54
CA ARG A 29 20.76 -29.24 -24.10
C ARG A 29 21.02 -28.28 -25.24
N GLU A 30 21.45 -28.78 -26.40
CA GLU A 30 21.70 -27.96 -27.59
C GLU A 30 20.41 -27.29 -28.08
N SER A 31 19.33 -28.07 -28.28
CA SER A 31 18.02 -27.54 -28.67
C SER A 31 17.48 -26.50 -27.67
N TYR A 32 17.67 -26.69 -26.36
CA TYR A 32 17.30 -25.70 -25.35
C TYR A 32 18.16 -24.44 -25.42
N LEU A 33 19.48 -24.58 -25.62
CA LEU A 33 20.39 -23.44 -25.76
C LEU A 33 20.09 -22.67 -27.05
N ASP A 34 19.84 -23.34 -28.17
CA ASP A 34 19.47 -22.72 -29.44
C ASP A 34 18.11 -22.04 -29.35
N TYR A 35 17.11 -22.69 -28.72
CA TYR A 35 15.83 -22.06 -28.43
C TYR A 35 15.99 -20.84 -27.52
N ALA A 36 16.75 -20.96 -26.42
CA ALA A 36 17.01 -19.87 -25.48
C ALA A 36 17.71 -18.70 -26.19
N MET A 37 18.75 -18.95 -26.98
CA MET A 37 19.47 -17.94 -27.75
C MET A 37 18.59 -17.29 -28.80
N SER A 38 17.73 -18.05 -29.50
CA SER A 38 16.76 -17.50 -30.44
C SER A 38 15.76 -16.57 -29.74
N VAL A 39 15.28 -16.93 -28.54
CA VAL A 39 14.35 -16.10 -27.76
C VAL A 39 15.05 -14.85 -27.21
N ILE A 40 16.28 -14.99 -26.71
CA ILE A 40 17.09 -13.88 -26.19
C ILE A 40 17.32 -12.84 -27.30
N THR A 41 17.79 -13.28 -28.46
CA THR A 41 18.15 -12.42 -29.59
C THR A 41 16.94 -11.84 -30.33
N ALA A 42 15.86 -12.61 -30.47
CA ALA A 42 14.69 -12.20 -31.25
C ALA A 42 13.64 -11.42 -30.44
N ARG A 43 13.68 -11.41 -29.10
CA ARG A 43 12.59 -10.82 -28.29
C ARG A 43 13.02 -10.01 -27.06
N ALA A 44 14.06 -10.44 -26.33
CA ALA A 44 14.17 -10.07 -24.92
C ALA A 44 15.14 -8.92 -24.61
N LEU A 45 16.32 -8.91 -25.23
CA LEU A 45 17.39 -7.93 -24.95
C LEU A 45 17.47 -6.83 -26.01
N PRO A 46 17.87 -5.60 -25.65
CA PRO A 46 18.20 -4.57 -26.62
C PRO A 46 19.56 -4.84 -27.28
N ASP A 47 19.80 -4.29 -28.47
CA ASP A 47 21.15 -4.24 -29.05
C ASP A 47 21.85 -2.96 -28.60
N ALA A 48 23.14 -3.05 -28.25
CA ALA A 48 23.92 -1.92 -27.77
C ALA A 48 24.08 -0.80 -28.81
N ARG A 49 23.97 -1.12 -30.11
CA ARG A 49 24.15 -0.18 -31.22
C ARG A 49 23.05 0.87 -31.32
N ASP A 50 21.79 0.46 -31.23
CA ASP A 50 20.62 1.36 -31.33
C ASP A 50 19.80 1.45 -30.03
N GLY A 51 20.08 0.58 -29.06
CA GLY A 51 19.39 0.55 -27.77
C GLY A 51 17.95 0.07 -27.81
N LEU A 52 17.50 -0.52 -28.92
CA LEU A 52 16.12 -0.96 -29.09
C LEU A 52 16.01 -2.48 -29.02
N LYS A 53 14.86 -2.95 -28.54
CA LYS A 53 14.47 -4.36 -28.69
C LYS A 53 13.92 -4.58 -30.10
N PRO A 54 13.93 -5.82 -30.62
CA PRO A 54 13.38 -6.12 -31.95
C PRO A 54 11.96 -5.59 -32.17
N VAL A 55 11.07 -5.71 -31.18
CA VAL A 55 9.70 -5.18 -31.28
C VAL A 55 9.65 -3.66 -31.40
N HIS A 56 10.53 -2.93 -30.70
CA HIS A 56 10.58 -1.47 -30.79
C HIS A 56 11.04 -1.02 -32.18
N ARG A 57 12.04 -1.71 -32.77
CA ARG A 57 12.51 -1.41 -34.14
C ARG A 57 11.40 -1.60 -35.16
N ARG A 58 10.68 -2.73 -35.08
CA ARG A 58 9.57 -3.05 -35.97
C ARG A 58 8.46 -2.01 -35.89
N ILE A 59 8.12 -1.55 -34.68
CA ILE A 59 7.13 -0.49 -34.49
C ILE A 59 7.59 0.81 -35.18
N LEU A 60 8.79 1.30 -34.87
CA LEU A 60 9.29 2.55 -35.46
C LEU A 60 9.43 2.46 -36.99
N TYR A 61 9.94 1.35 -37.50
CA TYR A 61 10.10 1.15 -38.94
C TYR A 61 8.74 1.05 -39.66
N ALA A 62 7.76 0.33 -39.11
CA ALA A 62 6.40 0.30 -39.66
C ALA A 62 5.74 1.69 -39.63
N MET A 63 5.94 2.47 -38.55
CA MET A 63 5.44 3.84 -38.47
C MET A 63 6.12 4.76 -39.50
N HIS A 64 7.39 4.56 -39.79
CA HIS A 64 8.12 5.27 -40.85
C HIS A 64 7.56 4.97 -42.24
N GLU A 65 7.36 3.69 -42.56
CA GLU A 65 6.76 3.24 -43.83
C GLU A 65 5.34 3.80 -44.03
N LEU A 66 4.58 3.95 -42.93
CA LEU A 66 3.24 4.57 -42.95
C LEU A 66 3.26 6.10 -43.03
N GLY A 67 4.43 6.74 -43.00
CA GLY A 67 4.59 8.20 -43.00
C GLY A 67 4.18 8.88 -41.69
N LEU A 68 4.14 8.15 -40.57
CA LEU A 68 3.71 8.65 -39.25
C LEU A 68 4.82 9.41 -38.51
N THR A 69 5.40 10.40 -39.18
CA THR A 69 6.42 11.29 -38.63
C THR A 69 5.85 12.22 -37.56
N ALA A 70 6.72 12.96 -36.86
CA ALA A 70 6.29 13.86 -35.80
C ALA A 70 5.34 14.99 -36.26
N SER A 71 5.45 15.43 -37.51
CA SER A 71 4.56 16.42 -38.13
C SER A 71 3.26 15.81 -38.66
N ALA A 72 3.17 14.49 -38.82
CA ALA A 72 1.96 13.83 -39.26
C ALA A 72 0.82 13.93 -38.23
N LYS A 73 -0.41 13.72 -38.70
CA LYS A 73 -1.56 13.47 -37.82
C LYS A 73 -1.41 12.09 -37.17
N THR A 74 -1.92 11.94 -35.96
CA THR A 74 -1.99 10.63 -35.30
C THR A 74 -2.88 9.69 -36.11
N ARG A 75 -2.56 8.39 -36.11
CA ARG A 75 -3.42 7.35 -36.68
C ARG A 75 -3.74 6.30 -35.63
N LYS A 76 -4.87 5.60 -35.81
CA LYS A 76 -5.29 4.52 -34.92
C LYS A 76 -4.14 3.55 -34.65
N SER A 77 -3.90 3.27 -33.37
CA SER A 77 -2.86 2.33 -32.94
C SER A 77 -3.09 0.95 -33.53
N ALA A 78 -4.35 0.55 -33.77
CA ALA A 78 -4.72 -0.68 -34.48
C ALA A 78 -4.15 -0.74 -35.90
N THR A 79 -4.05 0.39 -36.61
CA THR A 79 -3.43 0.45 -37.93
C THR A 79 -1.93 0.17 -37.83
N VAL A 80 -1.25 0.79 -36.86
CA VAL A 80 0.19 0.57 -36.64
C VAL A 80 0.46 -0.87 -36.21
N VAL A 81 -0.31 -1.40 -35.27
CA VAL A 81 -0.18 -2.78 -34.79
C VAL A 81 -0.49 -3.77 -35.93
N GLY A 82 -1.55 -3.54 -36.70
CA GLY A 82 -1.91 -4.36 -37.85
C GLY A 82 -0.81 -4.38 -38.91
N GLU A 83 -0.17 -3.24 -39.18
CA GLU A 83 0.97 -3.14 -40.09
C GLU A 83 2.18 -3.94 -39.59
N VAL A 84 2.51 -3.82 -38.30
CA VAL A 84 3.61 -4.56 -37.68
C VAL A 84 3.35 -6.07 -37.72
N LEU A 85 2.12 -6.50 -37.42
CA LEU A 85 1.74 -7.91 -37.47
C LEU A 85 1.77 -8.46 -38.90
N GLY A 86 1.14 -7.74 -39.82
CA GLY A 86 1.04 -8.16 -41.21
C GLY A 86 2.41 -8.33 -41.87
N LYS A 87 3.37 -7.44 -41.56
CA LYS A 87 4.66 -7.39 -42.27
C LYS A 87 5.87 -7.87 -41.48
N TYR A 88 5.90 -7.75 -40.15
CA TYR A 88 7.17 -7.87 -39.41
C TYR A 88 7.10 -8.74 -38.14
N HIS A 89 5.93 -9.03 -37.58
CA HIS A 89 5.82 -9.68 -36.27
C HIS A 89 4.86 -10.88 -36.29
N PRO A 90 5.35 -12.12 -36.08
CA PRO A 90 4.57 -13.35 -36.22
C PRO A 90 3.75 -13.76 -34.98
N HIS A 91 3.56 -12.87 -34.00
CA HIS A 91 2.93 -13.18 -32.70
C HIS A 91 1.77 -12.23 -32.39
N GLY A 92 1.10 -12.39 -31.25
CA GLY A 92 -0.11 -11.63 -30.90
C GLY A 92 0.07 -10.11 -30.84
N ASP A 93 -1.01 -9.40 -31.15
CA ASP A 93 -1.18 -7.94 -31.14
C ASP A 93 -0.81 -7.28 -29.81
N VAL A 94 -1.15 -7.91 -28.69
CA VAL A 94 -0.93 -7.39 -27.33
C VAL A 94 0.53 -7.00 -27.09
N ALA A 95 1.49 -7.83 -27.52
CA ALA A 95 2.91 -7.58 -27.27
C ALA A 95 3.41 -6.31 -27.99
N VAL A 96 2.92 -6.08 -29.21
CA VAL A 96 3.25 -4.89 -30.02
C VAL A 96 2.56 -3.67 -29.42
N TYR A 97 1.28 -3.79 -29.07
CA TYR A 97 0.51 -2.70 -28.54
C TYR A 97 1.03 -2.20 -27.17
N ASP A 98 1.30 -3.11 -26.24
CA ASP A 98 1.84 -2.77 -24.92
C ASP A 98 3.22 -2.10 -25.03
N SER A 99 4.05 -2.57 -25.97
CA SER A 99 5.36 -1.96 -26.24
C SER A 99 5.20 -0.53 -26.78
N MET A 100 4.29 -0.33 -27.74
CA MET A 100 3.98 0.98 -28.30
C MET A 100 3.41 1.94 -27.24
N ALA A 101 2.49 1.47 -26.38
CA ALA A 101 1.91 2.26 -25.31
C ALA A 101 2.98 2.69 -24.29
N LYS A 102 3.88 1.78 -23.89
CA LYS A 102 5.02 2.11 -23.01
C LYS A 102 5.97 3.13 -23.63
N MET A 103 6.21 3.04 -24.94
CA MET A 103 7.03 4.01 -25.69
C MET A 103 6.42 5.42 -25.77
N ALA A 104 5.11 5.55 -25.47
CA ALA A 104 4.39 6.81 -25.43
C ALA A 104 4.23 7.42 -24.03
N GLN A 105 4.60 6.69 -22.97
CA GLN A 105 4.43 7.11 -21.57
C GLN A 105 5.70 7.80 -21.05
N ASP A 106 5.55 9.04 -20.57
CA ASP A 106 6.63 9.91 -20.07
C ASP A 106 7.16 9.52 -18.68
N PHE A 107 6.47 8.65 -17.94
CA PHE A 107 6.97 8.02 -16.72
C PHE A 107 7.68 6.68 -16.97
N THR A 108 7.52 6.08 -18.16
CA THR A 108 8.17 4.83 -18.55
C THR A 108 9.48 5.10 -19.29
N LEU A 109 9.46 6.01 -20.27
CA LEU A 109 10.62 6.48 -21.01
C LEU A 109 10.89 7.95 -20.69
N ARG A 110 12.16 8.29 -20.48
CA ARG A 110 12.60 9.66 -20.23
C ARG A 110 12.44 10.53 -21.48
N TYR A 111 12.73 9.96 -22.65
CA TYR A 111 12.58 10.57 -23.98
C TYR A 111 11.61 9.70 -24.81
N PRO A 112 10.28 9.97 -24.76
CA PRO A 112 9.29 9.18 -25.47
C PRO A 112 9.59 9.09 -26.98
N LEU A 113 9.52 7.87 -27.51
CA LEU A 113 9.71 7.61 -28.94
C LEU A 113 8.38 7.71 -29.72
N ILE A 114 7.26 7.63 -29.02
CA ILE A 114 5.92 7.67 -29.60
C ILE A 114 5.13 8.78 -28.92
N ILE A 115 4.30 9.48 -29.69
CA ILE A 115 3.28 10.39 -29.19
C ILE A 115 1.95 9.66 -29.31
N GLY A 116 1.36 9.32 -28.17
CA GLY A 116 0.04 8.71 -28.09
C GLY A 116 -1.06 9.75 -27.92
N GLN A 117 -2.22 9.49 -28.49
CA GLN A 117 -3.46 10.25 -28.26
C GLN A 117 -4.60 9.29 -27.92
N GLY A 118 -5.41 9.66 -26.93
CA GLY A 118 -6.63 8.96 -26.53
C GLY A 118 -6.55 8.26 -25.17
N ASN A 119 -7.31 8.78 -24.19
CA ASN A 119 -8.03 8.11 -23.08
C ASN A 119 -8.58 9.21 -22.13
N TRP A 120 -9.83 9.32 -21.68
CA TRP A 120 -10.86 8.35 -21.27
C TRP A 120 -12.25 9.00 -21.36
N GLY A 121 -13.13 8.52 -22.25
CA GLY A 121 -14.49 9.03 -22.40
C GLY A 121 -15.42 7.92 -22.86
N CYS A 122 -16.60 7.83 -22.25
CA CYS A 122 -17.38 6.59 -22.25
C CYS A 122 -18.78 6.75 -22.84
N PHE A 123 -19.46 7.87 -22.61
CA PHE A 123 -20.89 8.02 -22.94
C PHE A 123 -21.20 9.36 -23.60
N THR A 124 -22.26 9.41 -24.41
CA THR A 124 -22.75 10.68 -24.99
C THR A 124 -23.31 11.62 -23.91
N LYS A 125 -23.36 12.93 -24.21
CA LYS A 125 -23.80 13.98 -23.26
C LYS A 125 -25.15 13.71 -22.60
N ASP A 126 -26.08 13.14 -23.35
CA ASP A 126 -27.48 12.85 -22.99
C ASP A 126 -27.65 11.57 -22.15
N THR A 127 -26.62 10.72 -22.04
CA THR A 127 -26.72 9.49 -21.25
C THR A 127 -26.96 9.80 -19.78
N LYS A 128 -28.01 9.20 -19.20
CA LYS A 128 -28.47 9.48 -17.83
C LYS A 128 -27.91 8.53 -16.79
N VAL A 129 -27.45 9.09 -15.69
CA VAL A 129 -26.95 8.40 -14.49
C VAL A 129 -28.07 8.33 -13.46
N ARG A 130 -28.24 7.17 -12.83
CA ARG A 130 -29.23 6.96 -11.77
C ARG A 130 -28.71 7.55 -10.47
N LEU A 131 -29.40 8.54 -9.91
CA LEU A 131 -29.01 9.16 -8.64
C LEU A 131 -29.76 8.56 -7.44
N ALA A 132 -29.13 8.64 -6.27
CA ALA A 132 -29.68 8.16 -5.01
C ALA A 132 -30.84 9.03 -4.48
N ASP A 133 -30.97 10.27 -4.95
CA ASP A 133 -32.09 11.15 -4.61
C ASP A 133 -33.36 10.89 -5.45
N GLY A 134 -33.31 9.91 -6.36
CA GLY A 134 -34.40 9.51 -7.23
C GLY A 134 -34.43 10.22 -8.58
N ARG A 135 -33.57 11.22 -8.81
CA ARG A 135 -33.44 11.90 -10.11
C ARG A 135 -32.57 11.09 -11.08
N ASP A 136 -32.78 11.31 -12.37
CA ASP A 136 -31.94 10.76 -13.45
C ASP A 136 -31.38 11.93 -14.24
N LEU A 137 -30.10 12.24 -14.04
CA LEU A 137 -29.42 13.36 -14.70
C LEU A 137 -28.50 12.87 -15.80
N SER A 138 -28.50 13.58 -16.93
CA SER A 138 -27.55 13.40 -18.02
C SER A 138 -26.13 13.80 -17.58
N PHE A 139 -25.10 13.32 -18.30
CA PHE A 139 -23.73 13.77 -18.07
C PHE A 139 -23.58 15.29 -18.23
N GLY A 140 -24.31 15.90 -19.18
CA GLY A 140 -24.35 17.36 -19.34
C GLY A 140 -24.84 18.07 -18.08
N GLU A 141 -25.98 17.66 -17.55
CA GLU A 141 -26.57 18.25 -16.33
C GLU A 141 -25.70 17.99 -15.09
N LEU A 142 -25.04 16.83 -15.01
CA LEU A 142 -24.11 16.53 -13.91
C LEU A 142 -22.88 17.45 -13.92
N VAL A 143 -22.35 17.80 -15.10
CA VAL A 143 -21.25 18.76 -15.23
C VAL A 143 -21.67 20.14 -14.77
N GLU A 144 -22.89 20.56 -15.12
CA GLU A 144 -23.45 21.86 -14.70
C GLU A 144 -23.67 21.90 -13.19
N GLU A 145 -24.24 20.86 -12.59
CA GLU A 145 -24.44 20.79 -11.13
C GLU A 145 -23.11 20.71 -10.36
N ASP A 146 -22.10 19.99 -10.86
CA ASP A 146 -20.76 19.92 -10.25
C ASP A 146 -20.03 21.27 -10.32
N ALA A 147 -20.18 22.02 -11.43
CA ALA A 147 -19.64 23.37 -11.56
C ALA A 147 -20.26 24.37 -10.57
N LEU A 148 -21.51 24.14 -10.15
CA LEU A 148 -22.19 24.89 -9.08
C LEU A 148 -21.83 24.39 -7.67
N GLY A 149 -20.94 23.39 -7.54
CA GLY A 149 -20.51 22.82 -6.27
C GLY A 149 -21.52 21.88 -5.61
N LYS A 150 -22.55 21.43 -6.34
CA LYS A 150 -23.58 20.52 -5.82
C LYS A 150 -23.07 19.08 -5.83
N LYS A 151 -23.22 18.39 -4.69
CA LYS A 151 -22.80 16.99 -4.53
C LYS A 151 -23.90 16.04 -4.97
N ASN A 152 -23.58 15.18 -5.93
CA ASN A 152 -24.49 14.13 -6.42
C ASN A 152 -24.00 12.73 -6.00
N TYR A 153 -24.93 11.80 -5.79
CA TYR A 153 -24.65 10.44 -5.32
C TYR A 153 -25.33 9.42 -6.22
N THR A 154 -24.66 8.31 -6.51
CA THR A 154 -25.15 7.21 -7.36
C THR A 154 -25.00 5.86 -6.66
N PHE A 155 -25.59 4.82 -7.26
CA PHE A 155 -25.41 3.44 -6.83
C PHE A 155 -24.14 2.85 -7.44
N THR A 156 -23.47 1.97 -6.69
CA THR A 156 -22.25 1.27 -7.14
C THR A 156 -22.20 -0.16 -6.59
N VAL A 157 -21.45 -1.05 -7.22
CA VAL A 157 -21.25 -2.45 -6.80
C VAL A 157 -19.85 -2.64 -6.23
N ASP A 158 -19.73 -3.22 -5.03
CA ASP A 158 -18.43 -3.52 -4.43
C ASP A 158 -17.86 -4.89 -4.87
N LYS A 159 -16.65 -5.23 -4.42
CA LYS A 159 -15.96 -6.50 -4.76
C LYS A 159 -16.70 -7.76 -4.29
N THR A 160 -17.70 -7.62 -3.40
CA THR A 160 -18.54 -8.73 -2.92
C THR A 160 -19.80 -8.91 -3.77
N GLY A 161 -20.04 -8.00 -4.73
CA GLY A 161 -21.24 -7.97 -5.56
C GLY A 161 -22.45 -7.33 -4.86
N GLU A 162 -22.24 -6.59 -3.77
CA GLU A 162 -23.29 -5.84 -3.07
C GLU A 162 -23.42 -4.42 -3.61
N ILE A 163 -24.65 -3.95 -3.77
CA ILE A 163 -24.96 -2.59 -4.19
C ILE A 163 -24.87 -1.65 -2.97
N LYS A 164 -24.12 -0.55 -3.13
CA LYS A 164 -23.89 0.53 -2.17
C LYS A 164 -24.17 1.90 -2.82
N ILE A 165 -24.19 2.97 -2.01
CA ILE A 165 -24.25 4.37 -2.48
C ILE A 165 -22.85 4.99 -2.37
N ALA A 166 -22.46 5.78 -3.37
CA ALA A 166 -21.20 6.51 -3.41
C ALA A 166 -21.34 7.89 -4.10
N PRO A 167 -20.50 8.88 -3.77
CA PRO A 167 -20.52 10.19 -4.40
C PRO A 167 -20.00 10.12 -5.84
N ILE A 168 -20.62 10.90 -6.72
CA ILE A 168 -20.11 11.22 -8.05
C ILE A 168 -19.05 12.31 -7.89
N VAL A 169 -17.89 12.12 -8.52
CA VAL A 169 -16.75 13.04 -8.47
C VAL A 169 -16.30 13.38 -9.88
N LYS A 170 -16.13 14.67 -10.19
CA LYS A 170 -15.60 15.17 -11.47
C LYS A 170 -16.33 14.61 -12.71
N PRO A 171 -17.66 14.74 -12.84
CA PRO A 171 -18.32 14.57 -14.14
C PRO A 171 -17.71 15.58 -15.12
N ARG A 172 -17.34 15.15 -16.33
CA ARG A 172 -16.64 16.02 -17.28
C ARG A 172 -16.83 15.57 -18.73
N LEU A 173 -16.73 16.54 -19.65
CA LEU A 173 -16.42 16.25 -21.05
C LEU A 173 -15.01 15.64 -21.12
N THR A 174 -14.86 14.58 -21.89
CA THR A 174 -13.62 13.81 -21.90
C THR A 174 -12.98 13.70 -23.28
N LYS A 175 -13.79 13.47 -24.33
CA LYS A 175 -13.34 13.50 -25.73
C LYS A 175 -14.38 14.22 -26.56
N LYS A 176 -13.93 14.93 -27.59
CA LYS A 176 -14.80 15.50 -28.61
C LYS A 176 -14.81 14.61 -29.85
N ASP A 177 -15.87 14.66 -30.64
CA ASP A 177 -15.94 14.04 -31.97
C ASP A 177 -15.45 12.57 -31.98
N THR A 178 -16.11 11.72 -31.19
CA THR A 178 -15.74 10.31 -31.01
C THR A 178 -16.81 9.39 -31.57
N GLU A 179 -16.39 8.34 -32.27
CA GLU A 179 -17.29 7.31 -32.82
C GLU A 179 -18.06 6.60 -31.70
N ILE A 180 -19.38 6.52 -31.87
CA ILE A 180 -20.31 5.93 -30.90
C ILE A 180 -21.02 4.70 -31.45
N MET A 181 -21.44 3.82 -30.53
CA MET A 181 -22.34 2.72 -30.80
C MET A 181 -23.52 2.75 -29.83
N GLU A 182 -24.62 2.13 -30.24
CA GLU A 182 -25.83 1.97 -29.44
C GLU A 182 -25.91 0.52 -28.93
N VAL A 183 -26.10 0.38 -27.62
CA VAL A 183 -26.47 -0.87 -26.96
C VAL A 183 -27.94 -0.78 -26.57
N GLU A 184 -28.79 -1.59 -27.19
CA GLU A 184 -30.21 -1.70 -26.86
C GLU A 184 -30.42 -2.88 -25.91
N LEU A 185 -31.07 -2.62 -24.78
CA LEU A 185 -31.39 -3.61 -23.77
C LEU A 185 -32.79 -4.20 -24.01
N ASP A 186 -33.05 -5.38 -23.46
CA ASP A 186 -34.34 -6.08 -23.55
C ASP A 186 -35.52 -5.39 -22.83
N ASN A 187 -35.25 -4.30 -22.12
CA ASN A 187 -36.26 -3.40 -21.53
C ASN A 187 -36.56 -2.18 -22.43
N GLY A 188 -35.93 -2.10 -23.62
CA GLY A 188 -36.12 -1.00 -24.58
C GLY A 188 -35.17 0.19 -24.38
N GLU A 189 -34.35 0.19 -23.33
CA GLU A 189 -33.38 1.26 -23.06
C GLU A 189 -32.22 1.21 -24.04
N LYS A 190 -31.78 2.39 -24.50
CA LYS A 190 -30.70 2.56 -25.48
C LYS A 190 -29.56 3.36 -24.86
N ILE A 191 -28.37 2.79 -24.90
CA ILE A 191 -27.17 3.39 -24.31
C ILE A 191 -26.20 3.70 -25.45
N ARG A 192 -25.90 4.98 -25.65
CA ARG A 192 -24.92 5.43 -26.63
C ARG A 192 -23.57 5.64 -25.96
N CYS A 193 -22.59 4.84 -26.36
CA CYS A 193 -21.28 4.81 -25.73
C CYS A 193 -20.16 4.61 -26.74
N THR A 194 -18.93 4.86 -26.29
CA THR A 194 -17.74 4.50 -27.06
C THR A 194 -17.64 2.98 -27.16
N LEU A 195 -17.13 2.47 -28.29
CA LEU A 195 -17.16 1.04 -28.56
C LEU A 195 -16.34 0.22 -27.51
N ASN A 196 -15.36 0.81 -26.79
CA ASN A 196 -14.59 0.13 -25.72
C ASN A 196 -15.29 0.15 -24.37
N HIS A 197 -16.39 0.86 -24.22
CA HIS A 197 -16.95 1.06 -22.91
C HIS A 197 -17.26 -0.29 -22.23
N LYS A 198 -16.78 -0.48 -21.00
CA LYS A 198 -16.88 -1.76 -20.28
C LYS A 198 -18.17 -1.85 -19.48
N PHE A 199 -19.02 -2.78 -19.87
CA PHE A 199 -20.24 -3.14 -19.14
C PHE A 199 -19.94 -4.23 -18.10
N LEU A 200 -20.50 -4.07 -16.90
CA LEU A 200 -20.37 -5.06 -15.82
C LEU A 200 -21.39 -6.19 -16.06
N LEU A 201 -20.91 -7.43 -16.16
CA LEU A 201 -21.74 -8.62 -16.27
C LEU A 201 -22.19 -9.13 -14.89
N ARG A 202 -23.26 -9.94 -14.83
CA ARG A 202 -23.76 -10.52 -13.57
C ARG A 202 -22.74 -11.39 -12.82
N ASN A 203 -21.76 -11.96 -13.51
CA ASN A 203 -20.67 -12.73 -12.90
C ASN A 203 -19.53 -11.84 -12.38
N GLN A 204 -19.72 -10.52 -12.32
CA GLN A 204 -18.75 -9.51 -11.88
C GLN A 204 -17.52 -9.34 -12.79
N THR A 205 -17.59 -9.82 -14.04
CA THR A 205 -16.57 -9.56 -15.07
C THR A 205 -17.00 -8.40 -15.98
N TYR A 206 -16.07 -7.82 -16.72
CA TYR A 206 -16.33 -6.70 -17.63
C TYR A 206 -16.18 -7.13 -19.09
N VAL A 207 -17.08 -6.64 -19.95
CA VAL A 207 -17.02 -6.82 -21.41
C VAL A 207 -17.20 -5.48 -22.11
N GLU A 208 -16.40 -5.22 -23.13
CA GLU A 208 -16.48 -3.98 -23.93
C GLU A 208 -17.73 -3.96 -24.80
N ALA A 209 -18.28 -2.77 -25.04
CA ALA A 209 -19.56 -2.56 -25.74
C ALA A 209 -19.64 -3.29 -27.08
N GLN A 210 -18.60 -3.19 -27.91
CA GLN A 210 -18.54 -3.84 -29.22
C GLN A 210 -18.45 -5.37 -29.18
N HIS A 211 -18.10 -5.94 -28.02
CA HIS A 211 -17.97 -7.38 -27.82
C HIS A 211 -19.17 -7.97 -27.07
N LEU A 212 -20.17 -7.13 -26.74
CA LEU A 212 -21.43 -7.59 -26.18
C LEU A 212 -22.21 -8.40 -27.21
N LYS A 213 -22.46 -9.67 -26.87
CA LYS A 213 -23.30 -10.56 -27.66
C LYS A 213 -24.76 -10.41 -27.23
N VAL A 214 -25.67 -10.52 -28.19
CA VAL A 214 -27.12 -10.58 -27.94
C VAL A 214 -27.43 -11.72 -26.97
N GLY A 215 -28.24 -11.44 -25.95
CA GLY A 215 -28.64 -12.38 -24.90
C GLY A 215 -27.76 -12.38 -23.64
N VAL A 216 -26.60 -11.69 -23.64
CA VAL A 216 -25.72 -11.56 -22.46
C VAL A 216 -26.40 -10.71 -21.39
N SER A 217 -26.42 -11.20 -20.14
CA SER A 217 -27.04 -10.50 -19.00
C SER A 217 -26.05 -9.57 -18.29
N LEU A 218 -26.37 -8.28 -18.27
CA LEU A 218 -25.62 -7.25 -17.56
C LEU A 218 -26.02 -7.21 -16.07
N MET A 219 -25.15 -6.61 -15.25
CA MET A 219 -25.38 -6.43 -13.83
C MET A 219 -26.51 -5.42 -13.60
N PRO A 220 -27.65 -5.85 -13.01
CA PRO A 220 -28.85 -5.02 -12.95
C PRO A 220 -28.94 -4.21 -11.64
N LEU A 221 -29.54 -3.03 -11.73
CA LEU A 221 -30.06 -2.26 -10.61
C LEU A 221 -31.59 -2.37 -10.61
N TYR A 222 -32.16 -3.27 -9.80
CA TYR A 222 -33.61 -3.34 -9.62
C TYR A 222 -34.04 -2.51 -8.42
N THR A 223 -35.01 -1.62 -8.64
CA THR A 223 -35.66 -0.84 -7.58
C THR A 223 -37.14 -1.17 -7.48
N ARG A 224 -37.71 -1.08 -6.26
CA ARG A 224 -39.17 -1.10 -6.03
C ARG A 224 -39.53 -0.31 -4.77
N LEU A 225 -40.79 0.07 -4.64
CA LEU A 225 -41.32 0.61 -3.39
C LEU A 225 -41.63 -0.51 -2.38
N SER A 226 -41.32 -0.25 -1.13
CA SER A 226 -41.63 -1.14 0.00
C SER A 226 -43.14 -1.21 0.26
N ARG A 227 -43.61 -2.41 0.58
CA ARG A 227 -45.01 -2.72 0.91
C ARG A 227 -45.14 -3.11 2.37
N LYS A 228 -46.38 -3.12 2.87
CA LYS A 228 -46.69 -3.64 4.21
C LYS A 228 -46.19 -5.07 4.38
N GLY A 229 -45.25 -5.26 5.32
CA GLY A 229 -44.59 -6.55 5.59
C GLY A 229 -43.14 -6.66 5.10
N ASP A 230 -42.62 -5.70 4.32
CA ASP A 230 -41.20 -5.67 3.90
C ASP A 230 -40.24 -5.26 5.05
N SER A 231 -40.76 -4.72 6.17
CA SER A 231 -39.98 -4.39 7.37
C SER A 231 -40.51 -5.12 8.62
N PRO A 232 -39.65 -5.69 9.48
CA PRO A 232 -40.07 -6.38 10.70
C PRO A 232 -40.43 -5.43 11.86
N LEU A 233 -40.17 -4.11 11.73
CA LEU A 233 -40.19 -3.18 12.87
C LEU A 233 -41.14 -1.98 12.72
N SER A 234 -41.86 -1.82 11.61
CA SER A 234 -42.94 -0.83 11.42
C SER A 234 -43.58 -0.95 10.02
N ASP A 235 -44.76 -0.36 9.81
CA ASP A 235 -45.41 -0.18 8.49
C ASP A 235 -44.59 0.83 7.65
N MET A 236 -43.38 0.45 7.23
CA MET A 236 -42.48 1.22 6.35
C MET A 236 -42.93 1.08 4.89
N GLU A 237 -44.12 1.56 4.57
CA GLU A 237 -44.66 1.56 3.21
C GLU A 237 -44.20 2.80 2.43
N GLY A 238 -43.88 2.60 1.15
CA GLY A 238 -43.52 3.67 0.20
C GLY A 238 -42.07 4.14 0.23
N TYR A 239 -41.13 3.36 0.78
CA TYR A 239 -39.69 3.64 0.69
C TYR A 239 -39.07 2.92 -0.50
N GLU A 240 -38.08 3.53 -1.15
CA GLU A 240 -37.33 2.87 -2.21
C GLU A 240 -36.47 1.72 -1.63
N MET A 241 -36.52 0.57 -2.30
CA MET A 241 -35.68 -0.60 -2.03
C MET A 241 -34.92 -0.99 -3.28
N VAL A 242 -33.71 -1.50 -3.11
CA VAL A 242 -32.82 -2.03 -4.14
C VAL A 242 -32.62 -3.54 -3.93
N LEU A 243 -32.73 -4.35 -4.99
CA LEU A 243 -32.46 -5.78 -4.91
C LEU A 243 -30.94 -6.03 -4.91
N GLN A 244 -30.44 -6.67 -3.85
CA GLN A 244 -29.04 -7.11 -3.78
C GLN A 244 -28.84 -8.35 -4.67
N PRO A 245 -28.10 -8.27 -5.80
CA PRO A 245 -28.09 -9.32 -6.81
C PRO A 245 -27.56 -10.67 -6.29
N MET A 246 -26.54 -10.63 -5.43
CA MET A 246 -25.91 -11.84 -4.86
C MET A 246 -26.71 -12.44 -3.70
N LYS A 247 -27.33 -11.60 -2.86
CA LYS A 247 -28.14 -12.03 -1.70
C LYS A 247 -29.56 -12.42 -2.07
N LYS A 248 -30.08 -11.92 -3.20
CA LYS A 248 -31.49 -12.04 -3.62
C LYS A 248 -32.48 -11.48 -2.58
N GLU A 249 -32.05 -10.45 -1.87
CA GLU A 249 -32.82 -9.77 -0.82
C GLU A 249 -32.98 -8.29 -1.16
N TRP A 250 -34.10 -7.69 -0.75
CA TRP A 250 -34.37 -6.27 -0.96
C TRP A 250 -33.82 -5.46 0.23
N SER A 251 -32.97 -4.48 -0.07
CA SER A 251 -32.41 -3.54 0.90
C SER A 251 -33.00 -2.16 0.71
N PHE A 252 -33.35 -1.46 1.78
CA PHE A 252 -33.86 -0.09 1.71
C PHE A 252 -32.76 0.90 1.25
N SER A 253 -33.03 1.75 0.26
CA SER A 253 -32.06 2.74 -0.25
C SER A 253 -31.56 3.69 0.84
N HIS A 254 -32.45 4.18 1.71
CA HIS A 254 -32.07 5.02 2.86
C HIS A 254 -31.21 4.30 3.91
N HIS A 255 -31.27 2.96 3.99
CA HIS A 255 -30.32 2.20 4.80
C HIS A 255 -28.93 2.17 4.16
N LEU A 256 -28.84 2.07 2.82
CA LEU A 256 -27.57 2.15 2.11
C LEU A 256 -26.93 3.55 2.25
N ALA A 257 -27.75 4.60 2.26
CA ALA A 257 -27.32 5.98 2.48
C ALA A 257 -26.82 6.21 3.92
N ASP A 258 -27.53 5.65 4.90
CA ASP A 258 -27.10 5.63 6.31
C ASP A 258 -25.79 4.83 6.50
N GLU A 259 -25.65 3.67 5.86
CA GLU A 259 -24.40 2.90 5.84
C GLU A 259 -23.24 3.70 5.23
N TYR A 260 -23.50 4.49 4.18
CA TYR A 260 -22.52 5.42 3.63
C TYR A 260 -22.13 6.48 4.67
N ASN A 261 -23.09 7.15 5.31
CA ASN A 261 -22.82 8.21 6.29
C ASN A 261 -22.05 7.72 7.52
N ILE A 262 -22.32 6.49 7.98
CA ILE A 262 -21.56 5.86 9.06
C ILE A 262 -20.12 5.59 8.62
N ARG A 263 -19.93 5.05 7.40
CA ARG A 263 -18.59 4.80 6.84
C ARG A 263 -17.80 6.09 6.58
N SER A 264 -18.48 7.15 6.14
CA SER A 264 -17.88 8.47 5.90
C SER A 264 -17.77 9.32 7.16
N GLN A 265 -18.08 8.76 8.34
CA GLN A 265 -18.04 9.44 9.64
C GLN A 265 -18.86 10.73 9.73
N ALA A 266 -19.94 10.86 8.94
CA ALA A 266 -20.86 12.00 9.04
C ALA A 266 -21.61 12.00 10.39
N TYR A 267 -21.88 10.80 10.93
CA TYR A 267 -22.38 10.56 12.28
C TYR A 267 -22.12 9.11 12.72
N GLY A 268 -22.26 8.83 14.02
CA GLY A 268 -22.08 7.49 14.58
C GLY A 268 -23.39 6.72 14.77
N VAL A 269 -23.27 5.40 14.98
CA VAL A 269 -24.41 4.52 15.34
C VAL A 269 -25.03 4.92 16.69
N SER A 270 -24.26 5.59 17.56
CA SER A 270 -24.70 6.13 18.85
C SER A 270 -25.73 7.26 18.73
N ASN A 271 -25.80 7.96 17.60
CA ASN A 271 -26.68 9.10 17.37
C ASN A 271 -28.18 8.73 17.25
N GLY A 272 -28.53 7.47 17.42
CA GLY A 272 -29.91 7.00 17.47
C GLY A 272 -30.22 5.90 16.47
N ARG A 273 -31.33 5.19 16.71
CA ARG A 273 -31.74 4.03 15.90
C ARG A 273 -32.72 4.38 14.78
N VAL A 274 -33.28 5.59 14.78
CA VAL A 274 -34.23 6.04 13.76
C VAL A 274 -33.47 6.72 12.64
N ARG A 275 -33.75 6.33 11.40
CA ARG A 275 -33.27 6.98 10.19
C ARG A 275 -34.37 7.89 9.70
N HIS A 276 -34.08 9.17 9.55
CA HIS A 276 -35.06 10.18 9.20
C HIS A 276 -34.60 10.94 7.96
N HIS A 277 -35.50 11.12 7.01
CA HIS A 277 -35.31 11.99 5.84
C HIS A 277 -35.55 13.43 6.27
N ALA A 278 -34.53 14.29 6.20
CA ALA A 278 -34.61 15.68 6.66
C ALA A 278 -35.69 16.48 5.94
N ASP A 279 -35.93 16.19 4.66
CA ASP A 279 -36.97 16.79 3.81
C ASP A 279 -38.33 16.07 3.86
N PHE A 280 -38.47 15.02 4.68
CA PHE A 280 -39.66 14.15 4.77
C PHE A 280 -40.03 13.40 3.47
N ASN A 281 -39.18 13.46 2.44
CA ASN A 281 -39.37 12.76 1.18
C ASN A 281 -38.70 11.38 1.23
N LYS A 282 -39.51 10.33 1.33
CA LYS A 282 -39.06 8.92 1.42
C LYS A 282 -38.25 8.41 0.21
N LEU A 283 -38.29 9.14 -0.91
CA LEU A 283 -37.60 8.77 -2.15
C LEU A 283 -36.25 9.49 -2.31
N ASN A 284 -36.03 10.58 -1.57
CA ASN A 284 -34.74 11.29 -1.59
C ASN A 284 -33.74 10.57 -0.67
N ASN A 285 -33.07 9.55 -1.19
CA ASN A 285 -32.08 8.77 -0.45
C ASN A 285 -30.65 9.30 -0.63
N SER A 286 -30.48 10.58 -0.97
CA SER A 286 -29.17 11.23 -0.89
C SER A 286 -28.63 11.11 0.54
N PRO A 287 -27.36 10.72 0.74
CA PRO A 287 -26.78 10.68 2.07
C PRO A 287 -26.90 11.99 2.85
N GLU A 288 -26.87 13.15 2.18
CA GLU A 288 -27.04 14.46 2.84
C GLU A 288 -28.45 14.67 3.42
N ASN A 289 -29.46 13.91 2.94
CA ASN A 289 -30.83 13.98 3.42
C ASN A 289 -31.13 13.00 4.57
N ILE A 290 -30.22 12.08 4.91
CA ILE A 290 -30.47 11.03 5.92
C ILE A 290 -29.79 11.36 7.25
N GLN A 291 -30.59 11.50 8.29
CA GLN A 291 -30.13 11.77 9.66
C GLN A 291 -30.46 10.62 10.62
N ARG A 292 -29.61 10.43 11.64
CA ARG A 292 -29.89 9.57 12.79
C ARG A 292 -30.32 10.39 14.00
N MET A 293 -31.39 9.95 14.65
CA MET A 293 -31.90 10.56 15.87
C MET A 293 -32.51 9.51 16.81
N HIS A 294 -32.64 9.86 18.09
CA HIS A 294 -33.31 8.99 19.06
C HIS A 294 -34.83 9.01 18.85
N TRP A 295 -35.51 7.92 19.24
CA TRP A 295 -36.97 7.80 19.07
C TRP A 295 -37.76 8.96 19.72
N LYS A 296 -37.28 9.47 20.86
CA LYS A 296 -37.91 10.60 21.57
C LYS A 296 -37.82 11.89 20.76
N GLU A 297 -36.67 12.17 20.14
CA GLU A 297 -36.42 13.37 19.33
C GLU A 297 -37.24 13.33 18.04
N HIS A 298 -37.25 12.19 17.36
CA HIS A 298 -38.08 11.95 16.17
C HIS A 298 -39.57 12.20 16.44
N TRP A 299 -40.07 11.69 17.57
CA TRP A 299 -41.47 11.90 17.95
C TRP A 299 -41.78 13.37 18.29
N GLN A 300 -40.86 14.06 18.97
CA GLN A 300 -41.00 15.49 19.27
C GLN A 300 -41.04 16.34 18.00
N LEU A 301 -40.16 16.06 17.02
CA LEU A 301 -40.12 16.74 15.73
C LEU A 301 -41.45 16.61 14.96
N HIS A 302 -41.98 15.39 14.85
CA HIS A 302 -43.28 15.19 14.19
C HIS A 302 -44.44 15.80 14.99
N SER A 303 -44.37 15.78 16.32
CA SER A 303 -45.39 16.39 17.18
C SER A 303 -45.40 17.92 17.05
N SER A 304 -44.24 18.57 16.96
CA SER A 304 -44.15 20.02 16.78
C SER A 304 -44.66 20.43 15.40
N MET A 305 -44.26 19.73 14.33
CA MET A 305 -44.76 19.98 12.98
C MET A 305 -46.27 19.78 12.84
N ALA A 306 -46.81 18.70 13.44
CA ALA A 306 -48.25 18.46 13.44
C ALA A 306 -49.01 19.55 14.22
N SER A 307 -48.44 20.04 15.33
CA SER A 307 -48.98 21.15 16.12
C SER A 307 -48.97 22.47 15.35
N GLU A 308 -47.89 22.75 14.62
CA GLU A 308 -47.73 23.94 13.78
C GLU A 308 -48.71 23.94 12.61
N ARG A 309 -48.83 22.82 11.88
CA ARG A 309 -49.87 22.64 10.85
C ARG A 309 -51.28 22.77 11.44
N HIS A 310 -51.52 22.27 12.64
CA HIS A 310 -52.82 22.43 13.32
C HIS A 310 -53.17 23.88 13.63
N LYS A 311 -52.19 24.77 13.80
CA LYS A 311 -52.41 26.19 14.08
C LYS A 311 -52.54 27.03 12.81
N ASN A 312 -51.76 26.69 11.78
CA ASN A 312 -51.50 27.59 10.66
C ASN A 312 -52.07 27.10 9.32
N ASP A 313 -52.56 25.86 9.23
CA ASP A 313 -53.13 25.27 8.00
C ASP A 313 -54.61 24.88 8.19
N PRO A 314 -55.55 25.78 7.80
CA PRO A 314 -57.00 25.54 7.96
C PRO A 314 -57.51 24.34 7.16
N GLU A 315 -56.88 24.03 6.03
CA GLU A 315 -57.26 22.92 5.16
C GLU A 315 -56.88 21.57 5.78
N TYR A 316 -55.68 21.49 6.38
CA TYR A 316 -55.24 20.34 7.17
C TYR A 316 -56.18 20.05 8.34
N VAL A 317 -56.60 21.09 9.08
CA VAL A 317 -57.53 20.94 10.22
C VAL A 317 -58.90 20.42 9.76
N LYS A 318 -59.42 20.95 8.65
CA LYS A 318 -60.70 20.52 8.05
C LYS A 318 -60.65 19.05 7.64
N ASN A 319 -59.59 18.65 6.92
CA ASN A 319 -59.39 17.27 6.48
C ASN A 319 -59.26 16.30 7.67
N LEU A 320 -58.61 16.72 8.76
CA LEU A 320 -58.48 15.90 9.97
C LEU A 320 -59.82 15.72 10.70
N ALA A 321 -60.65 16.77 10.75
CA ALA A 321 -61.99 16.71 11.34
C ALA A 321 -62.92 15.81 10.52
N ASP A 322 -62.86 15.90 9.20
CA ASP A 322 -63.64 15.05 8.29
C ASP A 322 -63.20 13.58 8.34
N GLY A 323 -61.89 13.34 8.43
CA GLY A 323 -61.33 12.01 8.66
C GLY A 323 -61.77 11.40 10.00
N ARG A 324 -61.78 12.18 11.09
CA ARG A 324 -62.27 11.70 12.40
C ARG A 324 -63.76 11.42 12.40
N ARG A 325 -64.57 12.26 11.73
CA ARG A 325 -66.02 12.02 11.57
C ARG A 325 -66.28 10.72 10.81
N LYS A 326 -65.59 10.49 9.67
CA LYS A 326 -65.69 9.22 8.93
C LYS A 326 -65.21 8.02 9.74
N PHE A 327 -64.13 8.16 10.50
CA PHE A 327 -63.57 7.06 11.32
C PHE A 327 -64.52 6.62 12.44
N TRP A 328 -65.16 7.56 13.14
CA TRP A 328 -66.08 7.25 14.24
C TRP A 328 -67.51 6.94 13.80
N ALA A 329 -67.89 7.31 12.57
CA ALA A 329 -69.14 6.86 11.95
C ALA A 329 -69.14 5.33 11.73
N ASP A 330 -67.98 4.72 11.48
CA ASP A 330 -67.83 3.27 11.33
C ASP A 330 -68.03 2.53 12.67
N GLU A 331 -69.05 1.68 12.70
CA GLU A 331 -69.48 0.91 13.87
C GLU A 331 -68.43 -0.11 14.32
N LYS A 332 -67.60 -0.62 13.40
CA LYS A 332 -66.49 -1.53 13.74
C LYS A 332 -65.38 -0.82 14.53
N ASN A 333 -65.10 0.45 14.20
CA ASN A 333 -64.09 1.23 14.92
C ASN A 333 -64.56 1.60 16.33
N ARG A 334 -65.85 1.89 16.50
CA ARG A 334 -66.46 2.10 17.82
C ARG A 334 -66.39 0.83 18.68
N ALA A 335 -66.73 -0.33 18.09
CA ALA A 335 -66.64 -1.62 18.77
C ALA A 335 -65.19 -1.98 19.18
N ALA A 336 -64.22 -1.80 18.28
CA ALA A 336 -62.81 -2.05 18.56
C ALA A 336 -62.24 -1.12 19.64
N ASN A 337 -62.64 0.16 19.65
CA ASN A 337 -62.24 1.10 20.69
C ASN A 337 -62.85 0.75 22.05
N ALA A 338 -64.12 0.33 22.10
CA ALA A 338 -64.76 -0.16 23.32
C ALA A 338 -64.04 -1.41 23.87
N GLN A 339 -63.66 -2.35 23.00
CA GLN A 339 -62.91 -3.54 23.36
C GLN A 339 -61.51 -3.20 23.89
N ARG A 340 -60.82 -2.24 23.27
CA ARG A 340 -59.51 -1.75 23.71
C ARG A 340 -59.57 -0.99 25.02
N LEU A 341 -60.63 -0.21 25.27
CA LEU A 341 -60.90 0.41 26.57
C LEU A 341 -61.14 -0.66 27.65
N SER A 342 -61.88 -1.72 27.31
CA SER A 342 -62.13 -2.87 28.18
C SER A 342 -60.83 -3.60 28.55
N GLU A 343 -59.95 -3.83 27.58
CA GLU A 343 -58.63 -4.44 27.82
C GLU A 343 -57.69 -3.54 28.62
N ARG A 344 -57.70 -2.23 28.36
CA ARG A 344 -56.95 -1.26 29.17
C ARG A 344 -57.45 -1.24 30.61
N ASN A 345 -58.76 -1.30 30.81
CA ASN A 345 -59.35 -1.44 32.13
C ASN A 345 -58.92 -2.76 32.78
N LYS A 346 -58.97 -3.91 32.08
CA LYS A 346 -58.45 -5.19 32.60
C LYS A 346 -56.98 -5.09 33.01
N LYS A 347 -56.15 -4.35 32.27
CA LYS A 347 -54.73 -4.14 32.56
C LYS A 347 -54.50 -3.19 33.73
N ASN A 348 -55.32 -2.14 33.87
CA ASN A 348 -55.33 -1.28 35.06
C ASN A 348 -55.72 -2.09 36.30
N TRP A 349 -56.72 -2.97 36.17
CA TRP A 349 -57.09 -3.95 37.18
C TRP A 349 -55.99 -4.97 37.48
N GLN A 350 -54.93 -5.09 36.69
CA GLN A 350 -53.77 -5.91 37.06
C GLN A 350 -52.80 -5.19 38.00
N ASN A 351 -52.81 -3.85 38.07
CA ASN A 351 -51.94 -3.07 38.95
C ASN A 351 -52.44 -3.17 40.41
N PRO A 352 -51.63 -3.69 41.37
CA PRO A 352 -52.03 -3.87 42.76
C PRO A 352 -52.49 -2.57 43.45
N ALA A 353 -51.83 -1.44 43.17
CA ALA A 353 -52.16 -0.14 43.76
C ALA A 353 -53.43 0.49 43.17
N TYR A 354 -53.76 0.17 41.91
CA TYR A 354 -55.05 0.53 41.32
C TYR A 354 -56.16 -0.39 41.86
N ARG A 355 -55.87 -1.69 42.01
CA ARG A 355 -56.76 -2.69 42.62
C ARG A 355 -57.11 -2.34 44.06
N GLU A 356 -56.15 -1.91 44.88
CA GLU A 356 -56.37 -1.51 46.27
C GLU A 356 -57.29 -0.27 46.37
N ARG A 357 -57.04 0.75 45.54
CA ARG A 357 -57.87 1.96 45.47
C ARG A 357 -59.29 1.67 45.00
N MET A 358 -59.44 0.89 43.92
CA MET A 358 -60.76 0.53 43.42
C MET A 358 -61.48 -0.47 44.33
N ARG A 359 -60.77 -1.29 45.11
CA ARG A 359 -61.39 -2.17 46.11
C ARG A 359 -62.01 -1.36 47.26
N LYS A 360 -61.33 -0.34 47.79
CA LYS A 360 -61.91 0.56 48.79
C LYS A 360 -63.10 1.33 48.23
N PHE A 361 -62.92 1.97 47.07
CA PHE A 361 -63.96 2.76 46.39
C PHE A 361 -65.21 1.93 46.04
N LEU A 362 -65.05 0.76 45.39
CA LEU A 362 -66.19 -0.11 45.06
C LEU A 362 -66.77 -0.83 46.28
N SER A 363 -66.00 -1.03 47.36
CA SER A 363 -66.53 -1.61 48.60
C SER A 363 -67.40 -0.61 49.36
N GLU A 364 -67.09 0.68 49.31
CA GLU A 364 -67.92 1.74 49.89
C GLU A 364 -69.18 1.93 49.04
N MET A 365 -69.03 2.04 47.71
CA MET A 365 -70.15 2.16 46.78
C MET A 365 -71.10 0.95 46.79
N ASN A 366 -70.57 -0.28 46.86
CA ASN A 366 -71.42 -1.48 46.92
C ASN A 366 -72.09 -1.66 48.29
N LYS A 367 -71.53 -1.10 49.38
CA LYS A 367 -72.20 -1.12 50.69
C LYS A 367 -73.39 -0.17 50.72
N GLU A 368 -73.22 1.04 50.18
CA GLU A 368 -74.32 1.99 49.98
C GLU A 368 -75.38 1.41 49.03
N TYR A 369 -74.96 0.88 47.86
CA TYR A 369 -75.89 0.34 46.86
C TYR A 369 -76.65 -0.93 47.31
N ILE A 370 -76.04 -1.82 48.11
CA ILE A 370 -76.70 -3.03 48.65
C ILE A 370 -77.58 -2.68 49.87
N GLN A 371 -77.29 -1.59 50.58
CA GLN A 371 -78.19 -1.04 51.61
C GLN A 371 -79.43 -0.38 50.99
N GLU A 372 -79.29 0.26 49.82
CA GLU A 372 -80.39 0.91 49.09
C GLU A 372 -81.21 -0.07 48.23
N HIS A 373 -80.69 -1.26 47.88
CA HIS A 373 -81.37 -2.27 47.05
C HIS A 373 -81.14 -3.73 47.53
N PRO A 374 -81.87 -4.19 48.57
CA PRO A 374 -81.67 -5.53 49.17
C PRO A 374 -82.08 -6.71 48.26
N GLU A 375 -82.96 -6.52 47.29
CA GLU A 375 -83.36 -7.56 46.31
C GLU A 375 -82.20 -8.07 45.42
N LYS A 376 -81.11 -7.30 45.28
CA LYS A 376 -79.96 -7.66 44.44
C LYS A 376 -79.02 -8.70 45.05
N ARG A 377 -79.11 -8.94 46.36
CA ARG A 377 -78.21 -9.85 47.09
C ARG A 377 -78.51 -11.32 46.80
N GLU A 378 -79.77 -11.68 46.66
CA GLU A 378 -80.23 -13.04 46.30
C GLU A 378 -79.93 -13.36 44.83
N GLU A 379 -80.16 -12.42 43.92
CA GLU A 379 -79.93 -12.59 42.47
C GLU A 379 -78.47 -12.96 42.15
N LEU A 380 -77.49 -12.35 42.84
CA LEU A 380 -76.06 -12.56 42.58
C LEU A 380 -75.54 -13.92 43.10
N SER A 381 -76.06 -14.39 44.24
CA SER A 381 -75.68 -15.67 44.84
C SER A 381 -76.14 -16.87 44.01
N GLU A 382 -77.38 -16.80 43.51
CA GLU A 382 -77.95 -17.88 42.69
C GLU A 382 -77.26 -18.01 41.33
N ARG A 383 -76.81 -16.88 40.75
CA ARG A 383 -76.23 -16.82 39.41
C ARG A 383 -74.82 -17.38 39.36
N ALA A 384 -74.00 -17.15 40.39
CA ALA A 384 -72.64 -17.68 40.49
C ALA A 384 -72.62 -19.21 40.70
N THR A 385 -73.52 -19.71 41.56
CA THR A 385 -73.65 -21.14 41.88
C THR A 385 -74.16 -21.96 40.70
N ARG A 386 -75.13 -21.43 39.95
CA ARG A 386 -75.63 -22.06 38.71
C ARG A 386 -74.56 -22.17 37.62
N THR A 387 -73.65 -21.19 37.54
CA THR A 387 -72.69 -21.11 36.44
C THR A 387 -71.52 -22.10 36.60
N LEU A 388 -70.98 -22.25 37.81
CA LEU A 388 -69.85 -23.15 38.08
C LEU A 388 -70.29 -24.63 38.11
N LYS A 389 -71.46 -24.94 38.69
CA LYS A 389 -72.02 -26.30 38.66
C LYS A 389 -72.35 -26.75 37.23
N ARG A 390 -72.85 -25.84 36.38
CA ARG A 390 -73.11 -26.13 34.95
C ARG A 390 -71.85 -26.43 34.14
N LEU A 391 -70.76 -25.72 34.38
CA LEU A 391 -69.53 -25.86 33.58
C LEU A 391 -68.68 -27.05 33.99
N TRP A 392 -68.66 -27.40 35.28
CA TRP A 392 -67.88 -28.55 35.77
C TRP A 392 -68.57 -29.90 35.55
N GLN A 393 -69.90 -29.89 35.32
CA GLN A 393 -70.65 -31.07 34.91
C GLN A 393 -70.54 -31.37 33.41
N ASN A 394 -69.95 -30.47 32.61
CA ASN A 394 -69.72 -30.70 31.18
C ASN A 394 -68.44 -31.55 31.00
N PRO A 395 -68.55 -32.82 30.54
CA PRO A 395 -67.39 -33.68 30.35
C PRO A 395 -66.41 -33.14 29.29
N ALA A 396 -66.87 -32.23 28.41
CA ALA A 396 -66.03 -31.51 27.46
C ALA A 396 -65.17 -30.43 28.12
N TYR A 397 -65.62 -29.79 29.21
CA TYR A 397 -64.82 -28.83 29.96
C TYR A 397 -63.68 -29.54 30.72
N GLN A 398 -63.93 -30.76 31.22
CA GLN A 398 -62.93 -31.61 31.86
C GLN A 398 -61.96 -32.26 30.85
N ARG A 399 -62.42 -32.67 29.65
CA ARG A 399 -61.56 -33.18 28.56
C ARG A 399 -60.73 -32.09 27.85
N PHE A 400 -61.30 -30.90 27.64
CA PHE A 400 -60.63 -29.78 26.95
C PHE A 400 -59.44 -29.22 27.74
N MET A 401 -59.58 -29.13 29.06
CA MET A 401 -58.45 -28.78 29.95
C MET A 401 -57.36 -29.86 29.93
N ARG A 402 -57.69 -31.10 29.59
CA ARG A 402 -56.73 -32.21 29.43
C ARG A 402 -56.08 -32.22 28.03
N GLU A 403 -56.80 -31.82 26.98
CA GLU A 403 -56.31 -31.69 25.59
C GLU A 403 -55.35 -30.52 25.38
N LYS A 404 -55.62 -29.35 25.98
CA LYS A 404 -54.75 -28.16 25.84
C LYS A 404 -53.34 -28.37 26.40
N ILE A 405 -53.19 -29.33 27.31
CA ILE A 405 -51.92 -29.73 27.92
C ILE A 405 -51.17 -30.73 27.01
N ILE A 406 -51.88 -31.55 26.22
CA ILE A 406 -51.30 -32.58 25.33
C ILE A 406 -50.84 -32.00 23.98
N LYS A 407 -51.48 -30.92 23.49
CA LYS A 407 -51.05 -30.18 22.29
C LYS A 407 -49.89 -29.21 22.55
N GLY A 408 -49.01 -29.55 23.48
CA GLY A 408 -47.67 -28.96 23.56
C GLY A 408 -46.83 -29.25 22.31
N ASN A 409 -46.81 -30.46 21.75
CA ASN A 409 -45.47 -30.93 21.36
C ASN A 409 -45.24 -31.40 19.91
N LYS A 410 -46.06 -31.06 18.90
CA LYS A 410 -45.84 -31.57 17.52
C LYS A 410 -46.09 -30.55 16.38
N ASN A 411 -44.99 -29.96 15.90
CA ASN A 411 -44.59 -29.79 14.48
C ASN A 411 -45.56 -29.18 13.43
N HIS A 412 -45.29 -27.94 12.96
CA HIS A 412 -44.81 -27.69 11.58
C HIS A 412 -44.49 -26.20 11.28
N LYS A 413 -43.31 -25.97 10.68
CA LYS A 413 -42.88 -24.75 9.96
C LYS A 413 -43.27 -24.84 8.46
N THR A 414 -43.71 -23.69 7.93
CA THR A 414 -43.66 -23.17 6.53
C THR A 414 -44.31 -23.95 5.39
N ASN A 415 -44.97 -23.24 4.46
CA ASN A 415 -45.04 -23.74 3.10
C ASN A 415 -45.06 -22.67 1.98
N LYS A 416 -43.88 -22.36 1.39
CA LYS A 416 -43.71 -21.62 0.12
C LYS A 416 -43.81 -22.54 -1.14
N THR A 417 -44.29 -23.78 -1.01
CA THR A 417 -44.30 -24.76 -2.10
C THR A 417 -45.27 -24.42 -3.23
N GLY A 418 -46.36 -23.70 -2.95
CA GLY A 418 -47.33 -23.29 -3.98
C GLY A 418 -46.73 -22.32 -5.00
N GLU A 419 -45.98 -21.32 -4.53
CA GLU A 419 -45.32 -20.33 -5.40
C GLU A 419 -44.19 -20.97 -6.23
N ARG A 420 -43.40 -21.87 -5.62
CA ARG A 420 -42.34 -22.60 -6.33
C ARG A 420 -42.88 -23.51 -7.44
N LYS A 421 -43.99 -24.21 -7.19
CA LYS A 421 -44.64 -25.05 -8.21
C LYS A 421 -45.25 -24.22 -9.32
N PHE A 422 -45.85 -23.07 -8.99
CA PHE A 422 -46.39 -22.13 -9.97
C PHE A 422 -45.28 -21.63 -10.92
N LYS A 423 -44.16 -21.16 -10.36
CA LYS A 423 -42.98 -20.69 -11.11
C LYS A 423 -42.36 -21.79 -11.98
N ALA A 424 -42.27 -23.04 -11.49
CA ALA A 424 -41.71 -24.16 -12.24
C ALA A 424 -42.50 -24.50 -13.52
N VAL A 425 -43.84 -24.43 -13.48
CA VAL A 425 -44.68 -24.65 -14.67
C VAL A 425 -44.50 -23.49 -15.66
N CYS A 426 -44.47 -22.23 -15.19
CA CYS A 426 -44.20 -21.08 -16.07
C CYS A 426 -42.85 -21.19 -16.78
N SER A 427 -41.81 -21.65 -16.06
CA SER A 427 -40.49 -21.89 -16.64
C SER A 427 -40.48 -23.01 -17.69
N SER A 428 -41.25 -24.09 -17.48
CA SER A 428 -41.36 -25.20 -18.43
C SER A 428 -42.01 -24.77 -19.76
N VAL A 429 -43.09 -23.98 -19.71
CA VAL A 429 -43.78 -23.49 -20.92
C VAL A 429 -42.87 -22.60 -21.75
N MET A 430 -42.12 -21.72 -21.08
CA MET A 430 -41.20 -20.81 -21.77
C MET A 430 -39.92 -21.50 -22.27
N ALA A 431 -39.49 -22.61 -21.66
CA ALA A 431 -38.36 -23.41 -22.14
C ALA A 431 -38.66 -24.15 -23.46
N SER A 432 -39.94 -24.47 -23.72
CA SER A 432 -40.40 -25.05 -24.99
C SER A 432 -40.57 -24.02 -26.13
N GLY A 433 -40.24 -22.75 -25.92
CA GLY A 433 -40.33 -21.69 -26.95
C GLY A 433 -41.76 -21.19 -27.22
N VAL A 434 -42.75 -21.61 -26.42
CA VAL A 434 -44.16 -21.26 -26.58
C VAL A 434 -44.52 -20.05 -25.70
N VAL A 435 -45.41 -19.18 -26.21
CA VAL A 435 -45.89 -17.97 -25.49
C VAL A 435 -46.61 -18.36 -24.21
N LEU A 436 -46.23 -17.76 -23.08
CA LEU A 436 -46.85 -18.02 -21.78
C LEU A 436 -48.22 -17.30 -21.67
N CYS A 437 -49.30 -18.07 -21.83
CA CYS A 437 -50.68 -17.65 -21.61
C CYS A 437 -51.46 -18.71 -20.82
N GLU A 438 -52.70 -18.41 -20.40
CA GLU A 438 -53.54 -19.32 -19.60
C GLU A 438 -53.62 -20.73 -20.19
N GLU A 439 -53.87 -20.83 -21.50
CA GLU A 439 -54.08 -22.10 -22.17
C GLU A 439 -52.81 -22.97 -22.20
N THR A 440 -51.67 -22.34 -22.51
CA THR A 440 -50.35 -23.02 -22.55
C THR A 440 -49.86 -23.41 -21.17
N TYR A 441 -50.10 -22.58 -20.15
CA TYR A 441 -49.80 -22.87 -18.76
C TYR A 441 -50.61 -24.06 -18.25
N GLU A 442 -51.92 -24.08 -18.49
CA GLU A 442 -52.80 -25.15 -18.01
C GLU A 442 -52.49 -26.49 -18.68
N LYS A 443 -52.16 -26.48 -19.98
CA LYS A 443 -51.63 -27.66 -20.70
C LYS A 443 -50.35 -28.18 -20.05
N ALA A 444 -49.34 -27.32 -19.86
CA ALA A 444 -48.08 -27.73 -19.23
C ALA A 444 -48.21 -28.09 -17.75
N ARG A 445 -49.17 -27.50 -17.02
CA ARG A 445 -49.41 -27.79 -15.60
C ARG A 445 -49.73 -29.26 -15.38
N SER A 446 -50.55 -29.83 -16.26
CA SER A 446 -50.93 -31.24 -16.21
C SER A 446 -49.76 -32.18 -16.57
N VAL A 447 -48.79 -31.71 -17.35
CA VAL A 447 -47.60 -32.49 -17.73
C VAL A 447 -46.52 -32.42 -16.63
N VAL A 448 -46.22 -31.22 -16.13
CA VAL A 448 -45.16 -31.00 -15.12
C VAL A 448 -45.59 -31.50 -13.74
N TYR A 449 -46.90 -31.46 -13.42
CA TYR A 449 -47.47 -31.96 -12.16
C TYR A 449 -48.77 -32.77 -12.38
N PRO A 450 -48.66 -34.04 -12.83
CA PRO A 450 -49.80 -34.85 -13.31
C PRO A 450 -50.91 -35.15 -12.29
N TYR A 451 -50.68 -34.96 -11.00
CA TYR A 451 -51.65 -35.24 -9.93
C TYR A 451 -52.34 -33.98 -9.36
N GLY A 452 -52.43 -32.89 -10.13
CA GLY A 452 -53.22 -31.70 -9.77
C GLY A 452 -52.68 -30.88 -8.58
N ARG A 453 -51.38 -30.98 -8.28
CA ARG A 453 -50.75 -30.36 -7.09
C ARG A 453 -50.11 -28.99 -7.33
N ALA A 454 -50.32 -28.37 -8.49
CA ALA A 454 -49.87 -27.02 -8.84
C ALA A 454 -51.07 -26.07 -8.98
N THR A 455 -50.90 -24.80 -8.59
CA THR A 455 -51.95 -23.77 -8.65
C THR A 455 -52.39 -23.48 -10.08
N THR A 456 -53.67 -23.17 -10.30
CA THR A 456 -54.22 -22.73 -11.60
C THR A 456 -53.63 -21.39 -12.03
N TRP A 457 -53.64 -21.13 -13.33
CA TRP A 457 -53.15 -19.88 -13.92
C TRP A 457 -53.77 -18.67 -13.24
N GLN A 458 -55.12 -18.56 -13.25
CA GLN A 458 -55.83 -17.46 -12.61
C GLN A 458 -55.52 -17.35 -11.10
N LYS A 459 -55.55 -18.45 -10.34
CA LYS A 459 -55.25 -18.37 -8.89
C LYS A 459 -53.80 -18.01 -8.63
N GLY A 460 -52.85 -18.50 -9.41
CA GLY A 460 -51.43 -18.22 -9.23
C GLY A 460 -51.09 -16.79 -9.61
N ILE A 461 -51.63 -16.27 -10.71
CA ILE A 461 -51.48 -14.87 -11.11
C ILE A 461 -52.16 -13.95 -10.10
N GLN A 462 -53.40 -14.23 -9.68
CA GLN A 462 -54.07 -13.38 -8.69
C GLN A 462 -53.35 -13.39 -7.34
N LYS A 463 -52.92 -14.57 -6.88
CA LYS A 463 -52.37 -14.79 -5.53
C LYS A 463 -50.91 -14.36 -5.40
N TYR A 464 -50.10 -14.57 -6.43
CA TYR A 464 -48.66 -14.28 -6.38
C TYR A 464 -48.29 -13.02 -7.16
N TYR A 465 -49.11 -12.60 -8.12
CA TYR A 465 -48.81 -11.50 -9.05
C TYR A 465 -49.93 -10.47 -9.20
N GLN A 466 -50.99 -10.55 -8.39
CA GLN A 466 -52.11 -9.59 -8.36
C GLN A 466 -52.81 -9.34 -9.72
N GLY A 467 -52.82 -10.31 -10.63
CA GLY A 467 -53.45 -10.14 -11.96
C GLY A 467 -52.49 -9.71 -13.07
N ASP A 468 -51.26 -9.31 -12.74
CA ASP A 468 -50.31 -8.74 -13.71
C ASP A 468 -49.43 -9.82 -14.36
N VAL A 469 -49.82 -10.23 -15.57
CA VAL A 469 -49.15 -11.28 -16.38
C VAL A 469 -47.74 -10.84 -16.81
N SER A 470 -47.56 -9.54 -17.09
CA SER A 470 -46.30 -8.92 -17.52
C SER A 470 -45.20 -9.12 -16.46
N ARG A 471 -45.57 -9.03 -15.18
CA ARG A 471 -44.66 -9.27 -14.04
C ARG A 471 -44.20 -10.71 -13.90
N VAL A 472 -45.05 -11.69 -14.24
CA VAL A 472 -44.65 -13.12 -14.26
C VAL A 472 -43.53 -13.33 -15.27
N THR A 473 -43.67 -12.70 -16.44
CA THR A 473 -42.68 -12.78 -17.52
C THR A 473 -41.37 -12.10 -17.15
N ALA A 474 -41.44 -10.92 -16.50
CA ALA A 474 -40.28 -10.19 -16.01
C ALA A 474 -39.52 -10.92 -14.88
N GLU A 475 -40.23 -11.51 -13.91
CA GLU A 475 -39.62 -12.28 -12.81
C GLU A 475 -38.99 -13.60 -13.28
N VAL A 476 -39.58 -14.25 -14.30
CA VAL A 476 -39.08 -15.56 -14.78
C VAL A 476 -37.99 -15.40 -15.86
N ARG A 477 -37.99 -14.32 -16.66
CA ARG A 477 -36.92 -14.07 -17.67
C ARG A 477 -35.67 -13.41 -17.09
N GLY A 478 -35.79 -12.59 -16.04
CA GLY A 478 -34.67 -11.85 -15.45
C GLY A 478 -33.93 -10.95 -16.46
N ASN A 479 -34.53 -9.82 -16.82
CA ASN A 479 -34.07 -8.90 -17.88
C ASN A 479 -32.88 -7.98 -17.47
N HIS A 480 -32.42 -7.13 -18.38
CA HIS A 480 -31.07 -6.54 -18.60
C HIS A 480 -30.16 -7.41 -19.47
N LYS A 481 -30.76 -8.12 -20.45
CA LYS A 481 -29.99 -8.74 -21.53
C LYS A 481 -29.78 -7.74 -22.66
N VAL A 482 -28.62 -7.83 -23.29
CA VAL A 482 -28.35 -7.12 -24.54
C VAL A 482 -29.31 -7.64 -25.61
N HIS A 483 -30.19 -6.77 -26.10
CA HIS A 483 -31.16 -7.08 -27.15
C HIS A 483 -30.55 -6.87 -28.55
N ALA A 484 -29.86 -5.75 -28.74
CA ALA A 484 -29.14 -5.45 -29.97
C ALA A 484 -27.93 -4.56 -29.70
N THR A 485 -26.93 -4.64 -30.57
CA THR A 485 -25.81 -3.70 -30.63
C THR A 485 -25.75 -3.14 -32.05
N ARG A 486 -25.73 -1.81 -32.19
CA ARG A 486 -25.67 -1.11 -33.49
C ARG A 486 -24.48 -0.17 -33.52
N PHE A 487 -23.63 -0.28 -34.52
CA PHE A 487 -22.62 0.74 -34.80
C PHE A 487 -23.30 1.91 -35.51
N LEU A 488 -23.18 3.13 -34.99
CA LEU A 488 -23.97 4.26 -35.50
C LEU A 488 -23.27 5.03 -36.64
N ASN A 489 -21.98 4.78 -36.94
CA ASN A 489 -21.20 5.58 -37.91
C ASN A 489 -21.31 7.11 -37.68
N GLU A 490 -21.64 7.51 -36.46
CA GLU A 490 -21.82 8.89 -36.00
C GLU A 490 -20.70 9.23 -35.00
N PHE A 491 -20.31 10.50 -34.98
CA PHE A 491 -19.30 11.02 -34.06
C PHE A 491 -19.94 12.05 -33.12
N GLU A 492 -19.75 11.89 -31.81
CA GLU A 492 -20.28 12.79 -30.80
C GLU A 492 -19.26 13.07 -29.69
N ASP A 493 -19.47 14.17 -28.96
CA ASP A 493 -18.73 14.51 -27.75
C ASP A 493 -19.12 13.53 -26.61
N VAL A 494 -18.11 12.92 -25.98
CA VAL A 494 -18.29 11.91 -24.93
C VAL A 494 -17.76 12.36 -23.57
N TYR A 495 -18.40 11.85 -22.53
CA TYR A 495 -18.30 12.24 -21.14
C TYR A 495 -18.00 11.02 -20.26
N ASP A 496 -17.50 11.28 -19.05
CA ASP A 496 -17.35 10.27 -18.00
C ASP A 496 -17.37 10.95 -16.61
N LEU A 497 -17.52 10.15 -15.55
CA LEU A 497 -17.51 10.58 -14.15
C LEU A 497 -16.66 9.65 -13.30
N THR A 498 -16.37 10.02 -12.05
CA THR A 498 -15.53 9.21 -11.16
C THR A 498 -16.31 8.78 -9.93
N VAL A 499 -16.34 7.47 -9.64
CA VAL A 499 -16.77 6.92 -8.36
C VAL A 499 -15.55 6.28 -7.68
N ARG A 500 -15.16 6.81 -6.52
CA ARG A 500 -13.96 6.35 -5.80
C ARG A 500 -14.22 5.01 -5.10
N GLY A 501 -13.23 4.12 -5.14
CA GLY A 501 -13.18 2.86 -4.37
C GLY A 501 -13.77 1.64 -5.08
N THR A 502 -14.93 1.73 -5.72
CA THR A 502 -15.57 0.61 -6.43
C THR A 502 -15.39 0.64 -7.95
N HIS A 503 -15.11 1.83 -8.47
CA HIS A 503 -14.84 2.05 -9.89
C HIS A 503 -15.95 1.59 -10.86
N ASN A 504 -17.21 1.81 -10.48
CA ASN A 504 -18.39 1.59 -11.33
C ASN A 504 -19.58 2.41 -10.82
N PHE A 505 -20.58 2.65 -11.67
CA PHE A 505 -21.79 3.40 -11.31
C PHE A 505 -23.02 2.89 -12.07
N ALA A 506 -24.21 3.27 -11.61
CA ALA A 506 -25.48 2.87 -12.21
C ALA A 506 -25.99 3.91 -13.23
N LEU A 507 -26.39 3.43 -14.41
CA LEU A 507 -27.15 4.23 -15.38
C LEU A 507 -28.65 4.16 -15.08
N SER A 508 -29.39 5.18 -15.53
CA SER A 508 -30.87 5.20 -15.47
C SER A 508 -31.48 4.01 -16.22
N ALA A 509 -30.77 3.49 -17.24
CA ALA A 509 -31.10 2.26 -17.96
C ALA A 509 -31.14 0.96 -17.10
N GLY A 510 -30.84 1.05 -15.80
CA GLY A 510 -30.99 -0.04 -14.84
C GLY A 510 -29.81 -1.00 -14.78
N ILE A 511 -28.62 -0.58 -15.23
CA ILE A 511 -27.40 -1.41 -15.25
C ILE A 511 -26.20 -0.70 -14.63
N PHE A 512 -25.18 -1.48 -14.26
CA PHE A 512 -23.89 -0.97 -13.80
C PHE A 512 -22.83 -0.98 -14.90
N VAL A 513 -22.03 0.09 -14.91
CA VAL A 513 -21.00 0.36 -15.92
C VAL A 513 -19.71 0.85 -15.25
N HIS A 514 -18.57 0.66 -15.91
CA HIS A 514 -17.25 1.01 -15.36
C HIS A 514 -16.95 2.52 -15.45
N ASN A 515 -16.07 3.05 -14.58
CA ASN A 515 -15.44 4.37 -14.72
C ASN A 515 -13.90 4.27 -14.82
N SER A 516 -13.20 5.30 -15.29
CA SER A 516 -11.72 5.26 -15.43
C SER A 516 -10.93 5.94 -14.27
N ILE A 517 -9.84 5.30 -13.78
CA ILE A 517 -8.47 5.83 -13.46
C ILE A 517 -7.67 5.03 -12.39
N ASP A 518 -6.34 4.94 -12.68
CA ASP A 518 -5.12 4.55 -11.92
C ASP A 518 -4.68 3.07 -11.98
N GLY A 519 -3.67 2.80 -12.83
CA GLY A 519 -3.05 1.48 -13.04
C GLY A 519 -3.64 0.70 -14.24
N ASP A 520 -4.57 1.29 -14.97
CA ASP A 520 -5.24 0.66 -16.09
C ASP A 520 -4.29 0.46 -17.28
N ASN A 521 -4.38 -0.73 -17.88
CA ASN A 521 -3.80 -0.97 -19.19
C ASN A 521 -4.26 0.10 -20.19
N PRO A 522 -3.44 0.43 -21.21
CA PRO A 522 -3.86 1.33 -22.27
C PRO A 522 -5.20 0.85 -22.88
N ALA A 523 -6.07 1.80 -23.27
CA ALA A 523 -7.33 1.42 -23.95
C ALA A 523 -7.02 0.56 -25.18
N ALA A 524 -7.96 -0.27 -25.64
CA ALA A 524 -7.66 -1.11 -26.80
C ALA A 524 -7.14 -0.30 -28.00
N MET A 525 -6.20 -0.87 -28.76
CA MET A 525 -5.49 -0.22 -29.87
C MET A 525 -6.39 0.44 -30.93
N ARG A 526 -7.66 0.04 -31.01
CA ARG A 526 -8.65 0.64 -31.91
C ARG A 526 -9.19 2.01 -31.44
N TYR A 527 -8.92 2.43 -30.21
CA TYR A 527 -9.32 3.75 -29.68
C TYR A 527 -8.18 4.71 -29.46
N THR A 528 -6.98 4.18 -29.26
CA THR A 528 -5.79 5.01 -29.14
C THR A 528 -5.25 5.31 -30.53
N GLU A 529 -4.57 6.43 -30.64
CA GLU A 529 -3.86 6.83 -31.83
C GLU A 529 -2.40 7.09 -31.49
N ALA A 530 -1.51 6.90 -32.45
CA ALA A 530 -0.09 7.07 -32.27
C ALA A 530 0.57 7.72 -33.49
N LYS A 531 1.64 8.45 -33.24
CA LYS A 531 2.64 8.89 -34.24
C LYS A 531 4.03 8.89 -33.61
N MET A 532 5.08 8.96 -34.42
CA MET A 532 6.45 9.06 -33.88
C MET A 532 6.69 10.41 -33.20
N SER A 533 7.50 10.42 -32.16
CA SER A 533 8.00 11.67 -31.58
C SER A 533 9.05 12.31 -32.48
N ARG A 534 9.41 13.57 -32.22
CA ARG A 534 10.52 14.21 -32.93
C ARG A 534 11.84 13.49 -32.66
N PHE A 535 12.05 13.03 -31.42
CA PHE A 535 13.26 12.29 -31.03
C PHE A 535 13.35 10.93 -31.73
N ALA A 536 12.23 10.23 -31.96
CA ALA A 536 12.24 8.98 -32.72
C ALA A 536 12.69 9.15 -34.18
N GLY A 537 12.56 10.35 -34.76
CA GLY A 537 13.12 10.64 -36.08
C GLY A 537 14.64 10.45 -36.15
N GLU A 538 15.35 10.76 -35.06
CA GLU A 538 16.81 10.55 -34.98
C GLU A 538 17.20 9.06 -34.91
N MET A 539 16.25 8.18 -34.57
CA MET A 539 16.47 6.73 -34.62
C MET A 539 16.47 6.19 -36.05
N LEU A 540 15.78 6.85 -36.97
CA LEU A 540 15.54 6.40 -38.35
C LEU A 540 16.24 7.26 -39.40
N ARG A 541 17.13 8.17 -38.98
CA ARG A 541 17.79 9.14 -39.84
C ARG A 541 18.61 8.44 -40.93
N ASP A 542 18.38 8.82 -42.19
CA ASP A 542 19.08 8.31 -43.38
C ASP A 542 18.93 6.78 -43.60
N ILE A 543 17.83 6.16 -43.15
CA ILE A 543 17.61 4.71 -43.30
C ILE A 543 17.49 4.27 -44.77
N GLU A 544 17.02 5.15 -45.65
CA GLU A 544 16.87 4.94 -47.09
C GLU A 544 18.21 4.90 -47.85
N LYS A 545 19.30 5.35 -47.21
CA LYS A 545 20.65 5.47 -47.82
C LYS A 545 21.53 4.24 -47.58
N ASN A 546 20.92 3.06 -47.47
CA ASN A 546 21.62 1.78 -47.22
C ASN A 546 22.56 1.84 -45.99
N THR A 547 22.12 2.53 -44.92
CA THR A 547 22.93 2.80 -43.72
C THR A 547 22.97 1.65 -42.74
N VAL A 548 22.06 0.68 -42.86
CA VAL A 548 21.96 -0.51 -42.00
C VAL A 548 21.64 -1.74 -42.84
N GLU A 549 21.94 -2.91 -42.30
CA GLU A 549 21.61 -4.17 -42.96
C GLU A 549 20.14 -4.52 -42.78
N PHE A 550 19.55 -5.04 -43.85
CA PHE A 550 18.21 -5.56 -43.87
C PHE A 550 18.26 -7.08 -43.95
N ARG A 551 17.35 -7.73 -43.23
CA ARG A 551 17.14 -9.18 -43.31
C ARG A 551 15.70 -9.46 -43.75
N PRO A 552 15.43 -10.64 -44.34
CA PRO A 552 14.06 -11.07 -44.57
C PRO A 552 13.23 -11.06 -43.27
N ASN A 553 11.95 -10.71 -43.37
CA ASN A 553 10.97 -10.84 -42.31
C ASN A 553 10.61 -12.33 -42.07
N TYR A 554 9.65 -12.58 -41.18
CA TYR A 554 9.32 -13.95 -40.74
C TYR A 554 8.77 -14.88 -41.84
N ASP A 555 8.20 -14.33 -42.92
CA ASP A 555 7.66 -15.08 -44.07
C ASP A 555 8.46 -14.88 -45.37
N ASN A 556 9.62 -14.20 -45.29
CA ASN A 556 10.49 -13.84 -46.41
C ASN A 556 9.83 -13.00 -47.53
N THR A 557 8.70 -12.33 -47.27
CA THR A 557 8.03 -11.46 -48.26
C THR A 557 8.44 -9.99 -48.19
N LYS A 558 9.00 -9.56 -47.05
CA LYS A 558 9.47 -8.19 -46.80
C LYS A 558 10.85 -8.20 -46.18
N MET A 559 11.50 -7.05 -46.21
CA MET A 559 12.79 -6.83 -45.54
C MET A 559 12.58 -5.98 -44.28
N GLU A 560 13.23 -6.34 -43.18
CA GLU A 560 13.27 -5.56 -41.94
C GLU A 560 14.71 -5.20 -41.56
N PRO A 561 14.95 -4.00 -40.99
CA PRO A 561 16.28 -3.60 -40.57
C PRO A 561 16.74 -4.42 -39.35
N THR A 562 18.00 -4.86 -39.35
CA THR A 562 18.57 -5.62 -38.22
C THR A 562 18.79 -4.71 -36.99
N VAL A 563 19.22 -3.47 -37.24
CA VAL A 563 19.36 -2.34 -36.31
C VAL A 563 18.93 -1.05 -37.00
N LEU A 564 18.63 0.00 -36.24
CA LEU A 564 18.32 1.31 -36.81
C LEU A 564 19.57 2.21 -36.88
N PRO A 565 19.66 3.17 -37.84
CA PRO A 565 20.77 4.11 -37.98
C PRO A 565 20.75 5.22 -36.91
N ALA A 566 20.56 4.84 -35.64
CA ALA A 566 20.34 5.74 -34.53
C ALA A 566 21.43 6.82 -34.42
N ALA A 567 21.02 8.08 -34.36
CA ALA A 567 21.91 9.24 -34.17
C ALA A 567 22.10 9.64 -32.70
N SER A 568 21.48 8.90 -31.77
CA SER A 568 21.54 9.15 -30.33
C SER A 568 21.82 7.86 -29.54
N PRO A 569 22.56 7.91 -28.41
CA PRO A 569 22.79 6.75 -27.54
C PRO A 569 21.52 6.38 -26.72
N ASN A 570 20.48 5.93 -27.42
CA ASN A 570 19.15 5.71 -26.87
C ASN A 570 19.10 4.65 -25.75
N LEU A 571 19.99 3.65 -25.77
CA LEU A 571 20.06 2.62 -24.72
C LEU A 571 20.30 3.25 -23.34
N LEU A 572 21.21 4.23 -23.28
CA LEU A 572 21.50 4.98 -22.06
C LEU A 572 20.44 6.05 -21.80
N ALA A 573 20.01 6.77 -22.83
CA ALA A 573 19.04 7.86 -22.69
C ALA A 573 17.71 7.38 -22.05
N ASN A 574 17.20 6.24 -22.52
CA ASN A 574 15.90 5.71 -22.12
C ASN A 574 15.97 4.49 -21.18
N GLY A 575 17.10 3.78 -21.14
CA GLY A 575 17.24 2.55 -20.38
C GLY A 575 16.38 1.41 -20.93
N THR A 576 16.38 0.28 -20.23
CA THR A 576 15.53 -0.86 -20.57
C THR A 576 15.19 -1.71 -19.35
N LEU A 577 14.17 -2.55 -19.50
CA LEU A 577 13.93 -3.70 -18.65
C LEU A 577 13.63 -4.88 -19.56
N GLY A 578 14.43 -5.93 -19.50
CA GLY A 578 14.23 -7.15 -20.28
C GLY A 578 14.45 -8.37 -19.41
N ILE A 579 13.51 -9.31 -19.43
CA ILE A 579 13.70 -10.65 -18.87
C ILE A 579 13.78 -11.60 -20.06
N ALA A 580 14.87 -12.36 -20.12
CA ALA A 580 15.14 -13.36 -21.14
C ALA A 580 15.27 -14.75 -20.50
N VAL A 581 15.48 -15.78 -21.32
CA VAL A 581 15.70 -17.14 -20.81
C VAL A 581 17.06 -17.20 -20.10
N GLY A 582 17.06 -17.31 -18.77
CA GLY A 582 18.29 -17.40 -17.98
C GLY A 582 19.06 -16.08 -17.79
N MET A 583 18.57 -14.95 -18.30
CA MET A 583 19.22 -13.63 -18.19
C MET A 583 18.18 -12.54 -17.95
N ALA A 584 18.62 -11.42 -17.38
CA ALA A 584 17.82 -10.21 -17.27
C ALA A 584 18.70 -8.99 -17.61
N SER A 585 18.05 -7.90 -17.99
CA SER A 585 18.67 -6.60 -18.22
C SER A 585 17.83 -5.54 -17.52
N ASN A 586 18.48 -4.69 -16.74
CA ASN A 586 17.87 -3.56 -16.05
C ASN A 586 18.82 -2.38 -16.14
N ILE A 587 18.54 -1.47 -17.07
CA ILE A 587 19.37 -0.31 -17.38
C ILE A 587 18.53 0.94 -17.07
N PRO A 588 19.00 1.86 -16.22
CA PRO A 588 18.27 3.08 -15.94
C PRO A 588 18.41 4.10 -17.09
N PRO A 589 17.46 5.04 -17.21
CA PRO A 589 17.59 6.19 -18.10
C PRO A 589 18.64 7.20 -17.61
N HIS A 590 19.17 8.02 -18.53
CA HIS A 590 20.19 9.03 -18.27
C HIS A 590 19.86 10.35 -18.99
N ASN A 591 20.49 11.44 -18.58
CA ASN A 591 20.35 12.72 -19.23
C ASN A 591 21.08 12.72 -20.58
N LEU A 592 20.40 13.15 -21.65
CA LEU A 592 20.91 13.16 -23.02
C LEU A 592 22.13 14.09 -23.21
N ARG A 593 22.14 15.26 -22.57
CA ARG A 593 23.28 16.19 -22.68
C ARG A 593 24.53 15.58 -22.06
N GLU A 594 24.40 14.93 -20.92
CA GLU A 594 25.52 14.28 -20.22
C GLU A 594 26.11 13.12 -21.00
N ILE A 595 25.26 12.21 -21.51
CA ILE A 595 25.74 11.04 -22.27
C ILE A 595 26.30 11.45 -23.64
N CYS A 596 25.75 12.48 -24.29
CA CYS A 596 26.33 13.02 -25.53
C CYS A 596 27.67 13.70 -25.26
N ALA A 597 27.80 14.49 -24.18
CA ALA A 597 29.07 15.09 -23.78
C ALA A 597 30.14 14.03 -23.48
N ALA A 598 29.76 12.94 -22.80
CA ALA A 598 30.64 11.80 -22.54
C ALA A 598 31.05 11.08 -23.83
N ALA A 599 30.12 10.89 -24.77
CA ALA A 599 30.43 10.31 -26.09
C ALA A 599 31.41 11.20 -26.88
N VAL A 600 31.19 12.52 -26.89
CA VAL A 600 32.09 13.49 -27.52
C VAL A 600 33.47 13.47 -26.89
N HIS A 601 33.54 13.43 -25.56
CA HIS A 601 34.82 13.34 -24.84
C HIS A 601 35.58 12.05 -25.19
N LEU A 602 34.87 10.93 -25.32
CA LEU A 602 35.44 9.63 -25.70
C LEU A 602 35.90 9.60 -27.17
N ILE A 603 35.26 10.35 -28.06
CA ILE A 603 35.74 10.55 -29.45
C ILE A 603 37.07 11.31 -29.45
N ASP A 604 37.20 12.36 -28.65
CA ASP A 604 38.44 13.15 -28.55
C ASP A 604 39.54 12.38 -27.79
N ASN A 605 39.16 11.51 -26.83
CA ASN A 605 40.08 10.78 -25.95
C ASN A 605 39.66 9.29 -25.84
N PRO A 606 40.05 8.43 -26.80
CA PRO A 606 39.63 7.01 -26.82
C PRO A 606 40.08 6.19 -25.60
N GLU A 607 41.19 6.58 -24.98
CA GLU A 607 41.74 5.93 -23.79
C GLU A 607 41.07 6.37 -22.47
N ALA A 608 40.09 7.29 -22.52
CA ALA A 608 39.37 7.75 -21.32
C ALA A 608 38.81 6.56 -20.51
N THR A 609 39.00 6.62 -19.20
CA THR A 609 38.52 5.59 -18.27
C THR A 609 37.05 5.80 -17.95
N THR A 610 36.41 4.84 -17.28
CA THR A 610 35.03 5.05 -16.78
C THR A 610 34.98 6.22 -15.80
N GLU A 611 36.03 6.46 -15.02
CA GLU A 611 36.10 7.54 -14.04
C GLU A 611 36.14 8.93 -14.70
N ASP A 612 36.84 9.06 -15.84
CA ASP A 612 36.85 10.28 -16.63
C ASP A 612 35.46 10.59 -17.20
N LEU A 613 34.75 9.57 -17.67
CA LEU A 613 33.39 9.71 -18.21
C LEU A 613 32.37 10.12 -17.12
N LEU A 614 32.62 9.78 -15.85
CA LEU A 614 31.76 10.18 -14.72
C LEU A 614 31.87 11.67 -14.35
N GLN A 615 32.85 12.39 -14.91
CA GLN A 615 32.90 13.85 -14.80
C GLN A 615 31.76 14.49 -15.62
N PHE A 616 31.29 13.80 -16.66
CA PHE A 616 30.19 14.23 -17.52
C PHE A 616 28.87 13.56 -17.13
N VAL A 617 28.89 12.23 -16.92
CA VAL A 617 27.70 11.45 -16.52
C VAL A 617 27.63 11.36 -15.00
N GLN A 618 26.80 12.22 -14.40
CA GLN A 618 26.71 12.32 -12.93
C GLN A 618 26.10 11.05 -12.30
N GLY A 619 25.18 10.40 -13.02
CA GLY A 619 24.36 9.32 -12.51
C GLY A 619 23.10 9.09 -13.36
N PRO A 620 22.23 8.15 -12.94
CA PRO A 620 20.97 7.92 -13.62
C PRO A 620 20.10 9.19 -13.59
N ASP A 621 19.26 9.35 -14.59
CA ASP A 621 18.27 10.43 -14.63
C ASP A 621 16.88 9.87 -14.91
N PHE A 622 16.14 9.59 -13.85
CA PHE A 622 14.80 9.04 -13.91
C PHE A 622 13.76 10.09 -14.32
N PRO A 623 12.74 9.70 -15.11
CA PRO A 623 11.66 10.60 -15.51
C PRO A 623 10.89 11.20 -14.32
N THR A 624 10.86 10.50 -13.18
CA THR A 624 10.17 10.90 -11.94
C THR A 624 10.95 11.90 -11.07
N GLY A 625 12.24 12.16 -11.36
CA GLY A 625 13.03 13.16 -10.64
C GLY A 625 13.32 12.84 -9.16
N CYS A 626 13.38 11.56 -8.80
CA CYS A 626 13.75 11.11 -7.46
C CYS A 626 15.23 11.42 -7.09
N VAL A 627 15.67 10.99 -5.91
CA VAL A 627 17.04 11.16 -5.42
C VAL A 627 17.80 9.85 -5.50
N ALA A 628 19.02 9.85 -6.04
CA ALA A 628 19.94 8.72 -5.97
C ALA A 628 21.10 9.03 -5.03
N PHE A 629 21.51 8.04 -4.24
CA PHE A 629 22.55 8.20 -3.22
C PHE A 629 23.83 7.45 -3.56
N ASN A 630 24.91 7.86 -2.88
CA ASN A 630 26.21 7.22 -2.87
C ASN A 630 26.91 7.16 -4.24
N GLN A 631 27.77 8.15 -4.52
CA GLN A 631 28.51 8.22 -5.78
C GLN A 631 29.38 6.98 -6.01
N LYS A 632 29.87 6.34 -4.95
CA LYS A 632 30.71 5.13 -5.05
C LYS A 632 29.94 3.94 -5.63
N ASP A 633 28.69 3.78 -5.23
CA ASP A 633 27.84 2.68 -5.74
C ASP A 633 27.50 2.91 -7.21
N ILE A 634 27.22 4.16 -7.58
CA ILE A 634 27.00 4.59 -8.96
C ILE A 634 28.25 4.31 -9.82
N ALA A 635 29.44 4.71 -9.35
CA ALA A 635 30.69 4.47 -10.06
C ALA A 635 30.98 2.97 -10.24
N HIS A 636 30.77 2.17 -9.19
CA HIS A 636 30.92 0.71 -9.27
C HIS A 636 29.96 0.07 -10.29
N ALA A 637 28.70 0.51 -10.30
CA ALA A 637 27.69 0.03 -11.24
C ALA A 637 28.06 0.36 -12.69
N TYR A 638 28.63 1.53 -12.96
CA TYR A 638 29.07 1.90 -14.31
C TYR A 638 30.35 1.19 -14.76
N ALA A 639 31.29 0.93 -13.85
CA ALA A 639 32.52 0.22 -14.16
C ALA A 639 32.28 -1.26 -14.48
N THR A 640 31.38 -1.92 -13.74
CA THR A 640 31.13 -3.36 -13.87
C THR A 640 29.88 -3.73 -14.68
N GLY A 641 28.99 -2.77 -14.92
CA GLY A 641 27.66 -3.00 -15.49
C GLY A 641 26.66 -3.61 -14.49
N ARG A 642 27.04 -3.81 -13.21
CA ARG A 642 26.17 -4.39 -12.17
C ARG A 642 26.35 -3.69 -10.83
N GLY A 643 25.26 -3.49 -10.10
CA GLY A 643 25.35 -2.89 -8.76
C GLY A 643 24.02 -2.34 -8.27
N GLY A 644 23.86 -2.24 -6.95
CA GLY A 644 22.69 -1.62 -6.33
C GLY A 644 22.94 -0.14 -6.08
N VAL A 645 22.03 0.73 -6.52
CA VAL A 645 22.03 2.16 -6.19
C VAL A 645 20.76 2.47 -5.42
N LEU A 646 20.89 3.06 -4.22
CA LEU A 646 19.74 3.44 -3.42
C LEU A 646 19.04 4.66 -4.03
N VAL A 647 17.73 4.56 -4.23
CA VAL A 647 16.89 5.60 -4.81
C VAL A 647 15.75 5.93 -3.85
N ARG A 648 15.44 7.20 -3.67
CA ARG A 648 14.42 7.71 -2.74
C ARG A 648 13.52 8.74 -3.41
N GLY A 649 12.22 8.65 -3.19
CA GLY A 649 11.27 9.69 -3.60
C GLY A 649 11.47 10.99 -2.80
N ASN A 650 11.17 12.13 -3.41
CA ASN A 650 11.19 13.41 -2.70
C ASN A 650 9.95 13.53 -1.82
N ALA A 651 10.16 13.87 -0.55
CA ALA A 651 9.09 14.21 0.36
C ALA A 651 9.53 15.37 1.27
N GLU A 652 8.61 16.31 1.48
CA GLU A 652 8.83 17.52 2.26
C GLU A 652 7.85 17.57 3.43
N ILE A 653 8.31 18.08 4.57
CA ILE A 653 7.45 18.32 5.73
C ILE A 653 6.96 19.76 5.63
N MET A 654 5.64 19.95 5.59
CA MET A 654 5.02 21.26 5.56
C MET A 654 4.12 21.46 6.79
N GLU A 655 3.98 22.70 7.22
CA GLU A 655 3.03 23.10 8.25
C GLU A 655 1.69 23.47 7.61
N GLY A 656 0.60 22.89 8.12
CA GLY A 656 -0.76 23.15 7.67
C GLY A 656 -1.35 24.40 8.29
N LYS A 657 -2.48 24.88 7.73
CA LYS A 657 -3.16 26.13 8.15
C LYS A 657 -3.62 26.18 9.63
N LYS A 658 -3.65 25.04 10.33
CA LYS A 658 -4.07 24.91 11.73
C LYS A 658 -2.90 24.61 12.70
N GLY A 659 -1.65 24.68 12.23
CA GLY A 659 -0.46 24.30 13.01
C GLY A 659 -0.19 22.78 13.05
N ASP A 660 -0.91 21.98 12.24
CA ASP A 660 -0.68 20.54 12.10
C ASP A 660 0.42 20.28 11.04
N TYR A 661 1.35 19.35 11.28
CA TYR A 661 2.36 18.96 10.27
C TYR A 661 1.80 17.94 9.26
N GLN A 662 2.23 18.05 8.00
CA GLN A 662 1.92 17.11 6.92
C GLN A 662 3.19 16.74 6.14
N ILE A 663 3.28 15.49 5.69
CA ILE A 663 4.35 15.04 4.79
C ILE A 663 3.79 15.05 3.37
N VAL A 664 4.44 15.76 2.46
CA VAL A 664 4.03 15.84 1.06
C VAL A 664 5.09 15.18 0.19
N ILE A 665 4.71 14.06 -0.42
CA ILE A 665 5.54 13.32 -1.37
C ILE A 665 5.32 13.92 -2.75
N THR A 666 6.41 14.44 -3.33
CA THR A 666 6.42 15.13 -4.63
C THR A 666 7.02 14.28 -5.74
N SER A 667 7.77 13.23 -5.40
CA SER A 667 8.20 12.22 -6.37
C SER A 667 8.33 10.84 -5.75
N ILE A 668 8.31 9.81 -6.59
CA ILE A 668 8.50 8.41 -6.20
C ILE A 668 9.66 7.79 -6.98
N PRO A 669 10.31 6.73 -6.47
CA PRO A 669 11.34 6.02 -7.21
C PRO A 669 10.82 5.47 -8.55
N PHE A 670 11.73 5.29 -9.50
CA PHE A 670 11.40 4.85 -10.86
C PHE A 670 10.75 3.45 -10.87
N ARG A 671 9.66 3.30 -11.63
CA ARG A 671 8.83 2.08 -11.74
C ARG A 671 8.10 1.62 -10.47
N VAL A 672 8.07 2.45 -9.43
CA VAL A 672 7.16 2.24 -8.30
C VAL A 672 5.76 2.65 -8.72
N ASN A 673 4.76 1.82 -8.42
CA ASN A 673 3.36 2.19 -8.63
C ASN A 673 2.87 3.01 -7.43
N LYS A 674 2.35 4.21 -7.70
CA LYS A 674 1.81 5.12 -6.67
C LYS A 674 0.70 4.43 -5.85
N SER A 675 -0.23 3.73 -6.49
CA SER A 675 -1.34 3.06 -5.81
C SER A 675 -0.86 1.95 -4.88
N ASP A 676 0.11 1.14 -5.31
CA ASP A 676 0.69 0.09 -4.48
C ASP A 676 1.46 0.66 -3.28
N LEU A 677 2.17 1.77 -3.49
CA LEU A 677 2.83 2.51 -2.41
C LEU A 677 1.80 2.99 -1.37
N LEU A 678 0.73 3.66 -1.81
CA LEU A 678 -0.33 4.14 -0.92
C LEU A 678 -1.02 3.01 -0.17
N GLN A 679 -1.32 1.90 -0.85
CA GLN A 679 -1.89 0.71 -0.25
C GLN A 679 -0.96 0.17 0.84
N LYS A 680 0.35 0.11 0.57
CA LYS A 680 1.33 -0.34 1.56
C LYS A 680 1.39 0.55 2.80
N VAL A 681 1.30 1.87 2.63
CA VAL A 681 1.21 2.80 3.76
C VAL A 681 -0.06 2.56 4.56
N ALA A 682 -1.21 2.43 3.89
CA ALA A 682 -2.49 2.16 4.54
C ALA A 682 -2.45 0.84 5.34
N ASP A 683 -1.86 -0.22 4.79
CA ASP A 683 -1.68 -1.50 5.47
C ASP A 683 -0.82 -1.37 6.73
N LEU A 684 0.26 -0.59 6.69
CA LEU A 684 1.13 -0.35 7.85
C LEU A 684 0.39 0.42 8.96
N VAL A 685 -0.46 1.38 8.59
CA VAL A 685 -1.32 2.11 9.53
C VAL A 685 -2.40 1.21 10.13
N HIS A 686 -3.10 0.42 9.30
CA HIS A 686 -4.13 -0.52 9.76
C HIS A 686 -3.57 -1.62 10.67
N ALA A 687 -2.36 -2.13 10.37
CA ALA A 687 -1.66 -3.11 11.19
C ALA A 687 -1.09 -2.53 12.49
N LYS A 688 -1.29 -1.22 12.77
CA LYS A 688 -0.70 -0.48 13.90
C LYS A 688 0.83 -0.59 13.97
N LYS A 689 1.48 -0.77 12.83
CA LYS A 689 2.95 -0.76 12.72
C LYS A 689 3.49 0.65 12.54
N LEU A 690 2.71 1.52 11.89
CA LEU A 690 2.98 2.94 11.73
C LEU A 690 1.90 3.74 12.44
N GLU A 691 2.27 4.39 13.55
CA GLU A 691 1.39 5.30 14.29
C GLU A 691 1.71 6.76 13.95
N GLY A 692 0.77 7.67 14.20
CA GLY A 692 0.96 9.10 13.99
C GLY A 692 0.41 9.67 12.67
N ILE A 693 -0.06 8.82 11.75
CA ILE A 693 -0.80 9.26 10.55
C ILE A 693 -2.29 9.43 10.89
N ARG A 694 -2.87 10.56 10.49
CA ARG A 694 -4.30 10.89 10.58
C ARG A 694 -5.04 10.45 9.33
N ASP A 695 -4.53 10.82 8.16
CA ASP A 695 -5.15 10.56 6.86
C ASP A 695 -4.10 10.54 5.74
N ILE A 696 -4.43 9.98 4.59
CA ILE A 696 -3.60 9.96 3.39
C ILE A 696 -4.46 10.40 2.20
N ARG A 697 -4.06 11.48 1.53
CA ARG A 697 -4.75 12.00 0.35
C ARG A 697 -3.84 11.96 -0.87
N ASP A 698 -4.41 11.52 -1.99
CA ASP A 698 -3.78 11.67 -3.29
C ASP A 698 -4.34 12.91 -3.99
N GLU A 699 -3.49 13.92 -4.16
CA GLU A 699 -3.78 15.20 -4.81
C GLU A 699 -3.00 15.32 -6.14
N SER A 700 -2.53 14.18 -6.68
CA SER A 700 -1.75 14.13 -7.92
C SER A 700 -2.59 14.54 -9.14
N THR A 701 -1.97 15.23 -10.09
CA THR A 701 -2.57 15.59 -11.38
C THR A 701 -1.70 15.04 -12.51
N LYS A 702 -0.97 15.89 -13.23
CA LYS A 702 0.15 15.48 -14.08
C LYS A 702 1.38 15.20 -13.21
N ASP A 703 1.57 15.98 -12.16
CA ASP A 703 2.65 15.82 -11.19
C ASP A 703 2.17 15.03 -9.96
N ILE A 704 3.11 14.32 -9.34
CA ILE A 704 2.85 13.50 -8.15
C ILE A 704 2.74 14.41 -6.94
N ARG A 705 1.62 14.31 -6.23
CA ARG A 705 1.42 15.02 -4.95
C ARG A 705 0.57 14.19 -4.00
N VAL A 706 1.24 13.42 -3.16
CA VAL A 706 0.59 12.65 -2.10
C VAL A 706 0.79 13.37 -0.77
N VAL A 707 -0.30 13.63 -0.06
CA VAL A 707 -0.30 14.30 1.24
C VAL A 707 -0.61 13.29 2.34
N VAL A 708 0.33 13.07 3.24
CA VAL A 708 0.16 12.27 4.45
C VAL A 708 -0.03 13.22 5.61
N GLU A 709 -1.25 13.28 6.14
CA GLU A 709 -1.59 14.14 7.27
C GLU A 709 -1.21 13.46 8.58
N LEU A 710 -0.60 14.21 9.49
CA LEU A 710 -0.17 13.69 10.78
C LEU A 710 -1.11 14.09 11.91
N LYS A 711 -1.08 13.34 13.01
CA LYS A 711 -1.74 13.69 14.26
C LYS A 711 -0.93 14.79 14.97
N ASN A 712 -1.60 15.64 15.76
CA ASN A 712 -0.99 16.82 16.39
C ASN A 712 0.24 16.54 17.28
N ASN A 713 0.35 15.31 17.82
CA ASN A 713 1.47 14.90 18.68
C ASN A 713 2.51 14.01 17.96
N ALA A 714 2.36 13.79 16.64
CA ALA A 714 3.24 12.91 15.88
C ALA A 714 4.47 13.67 15.36
N ASN A 715 5.66 13.10 15.55
CA ASN A 715 6.88 13.65 14.98
C ASN A 715 6.94 13.35 13.47
N ALA A 716 6.86 14.40 12.65
CA ALA A 716 6.83 14.28 11.19
C ALA A 716 8.08 13.62 10.60
N GLN A 717 9.26 13.93 11.15
CA GLN A 717 10.50 13.33 10.70
C GLN A 717 10.54 11.83 10.99
N THR A 718 10.04 11.42 12.16
CA THR A 718 9.98 10.00 12.54
C THR A 718 9.06 9.20 11.63
N VAL A 719 7.86 9.72 11.33
CA VAL A 719 6.93 9.07 10.41
C VAL A 719 7.53 8.98 9.02
N LEU A 720 8.16 10.05 8.52
CA LEU A 720 8.78 10.06 7.20
C LEU A 720 9.94 9.04 7.09
N ASN A 721 10.80 8.97 8.10
CA ASN A 721 11.89 7.98 8.14
C ASN A 721 11.36 6.55 8.16
N TYR A 722 10.25 6.30 8.87
CA TYR A 722 9.59 5.00 8.86
C TYR A 722 9.03 4.65 7.48
N LEU A 723 8.43 5.63 6.78
CA LEU A 723 7.94 5.46 5.42
C LEU A 723 9.09 5.07 4.47
N TYR A 724 10.23 5.76 4.51
CA TYR A 724 11.39 5.37 3.70
C TYR A 724 11.83 3.94 3.99
N LYS A 725 11.93 3.54 5.26
CA LYS A 725 12.45 2.20 5.62
C LYS A 725 11.51 1.04 5.26
N HIS A 726 10.20 1.26 5.27
CA HIS A 726 9.21 0.18 5.21
C HIS A 726 8.30 0.21 3.98
N THR A 727 8.53 1.15 3.06
CA THR A 727 7.74 1.31 1.83
C THR A 727 8.66 1.53 0.63
N GLN A 728 8.12 1.40 -0.58
CA GLN A 728 8.86 1.65 -1.82
C GLN A 728 9.13 3.14 -2.09
N LEU A 729 8.87 4.02 -1.11
CA LEU A 729 9.31 5.41 -1.18
C LEU A 729 10.85 5.51 -1.14
N GLU A 730 11.53 4.49 -0.62
CA GLU A 730 12.97 4.26 -0.78
C GLU A 730 13.21 2.80 -1.19
N GLU A 731 13.93 2.59 -2.29
CA GLU A 731 14.22 1.27 -2.83
C GLU A 731 15.57 1.26 -3.54
N THR A 732 16.23 0.09 -3.60
CA THR A 732 17.49 -0.07 -4.35
C THR A 732 17.19 -0.39 -5.82
N PHE A 733 17.63 0.48 -6.72
CA PHE A 733 17.66 0.19 -8.15
C PHE A 733 18.87 -0.68 -8.48
N HIS A 734 18.63 -1.91 -8.95
CA HIS A 734 19.68 -2.87 -9.27
C HIS A 734 20.06 -2.77 -10.75
N TYR A 735 21.22 -2.17 -11.03
CA TYR A 735 21.83 -2.17 -12.35
C TYR A 735 22.17 -3.59 -12.77
N ASN A 736 21.77 -3.93 -13.99
CA ASN A 736 22.17 -5.16 -14.66
C ASN A 736 22.24 -4.88 -16.16
N VAL A 737 23.37 -4.36 -16.61
CA VAL A 737 23.57 -3.83 -17.96
C VAL A 737 23.95 -4.95 -18.91
N VAL A 738 22.94 -5.72 -19.35
CA VAL A 738 23.10 -6.79 -20.34
C VAL A 738 22.43 -6.37 -21.65
N ALA A 739 23.20 -6.36 -22.74
CA ALA A 739 22.72 -6.03 -24.08
C ALA A 739 23.38 -6.93 -25.14
N LEU A 740 22.79 -6.99 -26.32
CA LEU A 740 23.36 -7.70 -27.46
C LEU A 740 24.41 -6.82 -28.13
N LEU A 741 25.59 -7.36 -28.36
CA LEU A 741 26.61 -6.77 -29.22
C LEU A 741 26.88 -7.76 -30.35
N TYR A 742 26.53 -7.38 -31.58
CA TYR A 742 26.57 -8.26 -32.76
C TYR A 742 25.88 -9.63 -32.54
N GLY A 743 24.72 -9.61 -31.87
CA GLY A 743 23.92 -10.82 -31.59
C GLY A 743 24.33 -11.62 -30.35
N VAL A 744 25.41 -11.24 -29.67
CA VAL A 744 25.90 -11.93 -28.47
C VAL A 744 25.54 -11.13 -27.21
N PRO A 745 24.89 -11.75 -26.20
CA PRO A 745 24.58 -11.08 -24.94
C PRO A 745 25.85 -10.85 -24.13
N GLN A 746 26.14 -9.59 -23.79
CA GLN A 746 27.30 -9.20 -23.00
C GLN A 746 26.88 -8.28 -21.84
N THR A 747 27.60 -8.37 -20.73
CA THR A 747 27.50 -7.38 -19.65
C THR A 747 28.46 -6.24 -19.99
N LEU A 748 27.94 -5.01 -20.08
CA LEU A 748 28.70 -3.87 -20.60
C LEU A 748 28.86 -2.78 -19.53
N SER A 749 30.03 -2.15 -19.50
CA SER A 749 30.30 -0.94 -18.73
C SER A 749 29.76 0.31 -19.45
N LEU A 750 29.75 1.46 -18.77
CA LEU A 750 29.38 2.74 -19.40
C LEU A 750 30.26 3.06 -20.61
N LYS A 751 31.59 2.86 -20.49
CA LYS A 751 32.54 3.04 -21.59
C LYS A 751 32.17 2.14 -22.78
N ALA A 752 31.99 0.85 -22.54
CA ALA A 752 31.71 -0.13 -23.60
C ALA A 752 30.39 0.18 -24.35
N LEU A 753 29.37 0.70 -23.65
CA LEU A 753 28.13 1.14 -24.27
C LEU A 753 28.33 2.34 -25.21
N LEU A 754 29.11 3.34 -24.79
CA LEU A 754 29.41 4.51 -25.61
C LEU A 754 30.30 4.14 -26.80
N GLU A 755 31.27 3.26 -26.62
CA GLU A 755 32.09 2.73 -27.72
C GLU A 755 31.24 1.98 -28.75
N ALA A 756 30.30 1.14 -28.30
CA ALA A 756 29.38 0.43 -29.20
C ALA A 756 28.52 1.41 -30.03
N PHE A 757 28.04 2.49 -29.41
CA PHE A 757 27.30 3.54 -30.11
C PHE A 757 28.19 4.30 -31.11
N ILE A 758 29.40 4.72 -30.72
CA ILE A 758 30.33 5.45 -31.60
C ILE A 758 30.75 4.59 -32.79
N ALA A 759 31.04 3.31 -32.55
CA ALA A 759 31.37 2.36 -33.61
C ALA A 759 30.22 2.19 -34.60
N HIS A 760 28.98 2.07 -34.10
CA HIS A 760 27.78 2.03 -34.94
C HIS A 760 27.59 3.31 -35.76
N ARG A 761 27.77 4.50 -35.14
CA ARG A 761 27.71 5.78 -35.85
C ARG A 761 28.76 5.87 -36.95
N LYS A 762 29.97 5.41 -36.68
CA LYS A 762 31.05 5.38 -37.68
C LYS A 762 30.66 4.51 -38.88
N GLU A 763 30.10 3.33 -38.64
CA GLU A 763 29.60 2.47 -39.71
C GLU A 763 28.48 3.14 -40.51
N VAL A 764 27.46 3.68 -39.84
CA VAL A 764 26.31 4.36 -40.45
C VAL A 764 26.76 5.53 -41.33
N ILE A 765 27.63 6.42 -40.82
CA ILE A 765 28.13 7.56 -41.59
C ILE A 765 29.00 7.09 -42.75
N THR A 766 29.82 6.05 -42.57
CA THR A 766 30.61 5.48 -43.67
C THR A 766 29.70 4.97 -44.80
N ARG A 767 28.66 4.21 -44.46
CA ARG A 767 27.69 3.67 -45.43
C ARG A 767 26.90 4.79 -46.12
N ARG A 768 26.42 5.78 -45.36
CA ARG A 768 25.74 6.97 -45.90
C ARG A 768 26.61 7.73 -46.89
N THR A 769 27.84 8.04 -46.50
CA THR A 769 28.78 8.79 -47.34
C THR A 769 29.15 8.00 -48.60
N LYS A 770 29.28 6.66 -48.52
CA LYS A 770 29.48 5.81 -49.71
C LYS A 770 28.27 5.85 -50.64
N PHE A 771 27.06 5.77 -50.10
CA PHE A 771 25.83 5.84 -50.89
C PHE A 771 25.69 7.20 -51.59
N ASP A 772 25.87 8.29 -50.87
CA ASP A 772 25.81 9.65 -51.43
C ASP A 772 26.92 9.85 -52.49
N LEU A 773 28.12 9.30 -52.27
CA LEU A 773 29.23 9.36 -53.22
C LEU A 773 28.93 8.58 -54.50
N GLU A 774 28.34 7.39 -54.39
CA GLU A 774 27.94 6.58 -55.53
C GLU A 774 26.87 7.32 -56.36
N ARG A 775 25.84 7.87 -55.70
CA ARG A 775 24.79 8.66 -56.37
C ARG A 775 25.34 9.92 -57.04
N ALA A 776 26.26 10.62 -56.38
CA ALA A 776 26.93 11.79 -56.93
C ALA A 776 27.76 11.43 -58.17
N LYS A 777 28.54 10.35 -58.13
CA LYS A 777 29.30 9.85 -59.30
C LYS A 777 28.41 9.41 -60.45
N GLU A 778 27.29 8.75 -60.17
CA GLU A 778 26.31 8.40 -61.20
C GLU A 778 25.72 9.66 -61.86
N ARG A 779 25.42 10.70 -61.07
CA ARG A 779 24.92 11.98 -61.57
C ARG A 779 25.97 12.74 -62.38
N GLU A 780 27.19 12.82 -61.87
CA GLU A 780 28.34 13.39 -62.56
C GLU A 780 28.55 12.75 -63.93
N HIS A 781 28.52 11.41 -63.99
CA HIS A 781 28.67 10.66 -65.23
C HIS A 781 27.63 11.06 -66.29
N ILE A 782 26.37 11.29 -65.89
CA ILE A 782 25.33 11.79 -66.81
C ILE A 782 25.59 13.25 -67.22
N LEU A 783 25.92 14.12 -66.27
CA LEU A 783 26.16 15.54 -66.53
C LEU A 783 27.37 15.78 -67.46
N LEU A 784 28.44 14.98 -67.31
CA LEU A 784 29.57 14.97 -68.24
C LEU A 784 29.14 14.59 -69.66
N GLY A 785 28.26 13.59 -69.79
CA GLY A 785 27.69 13.19 -71.07
C GLY A 785 26.84 14.30 -71.71
N LEU A 786 25.97 14.93 -70.93
CA LEU A 786 25.12 16.03 -71.39
C LEU A 786 25.94 17.28 -71.75
N SER A 787 26.91 17.66 -70.93
CA SER A 787 27.81 18.79 -71.22
C SER A 787 28.60 18.56 -72.51
N LYS A 788 29.17 17.35 -72.69
CA LYS A 788 29.85 16.96 -73.93
C LYS A 788 28.90 16.96 -75.13
N ALA A 789 27.66 16.48 -74.98
CA ALA A 789 26.66 16.49 -76.05
C ALA A 789 26.26 17.92 -76.44
N LEU A 790 26.10 18.83 -75.48
CA LEU A 790 25.81 20.24 -75.73
C LEU A 790 26.95 20.98 -76.45
N ASN A 791 28.20 20.57 -76.24
CA ASN A 791 29.35 21.09 -76.99
C ASN A 791 29.37 20.68 -78.46
N HIS A 792 28.77 19.53 -78.79
CA HIS A 792 28.73 18.96 -80.15
C HIS A 792 27.28 18.80 -80.66
N ILE A 793 26.38 19.70 -80.27
CA ILE A 793 24.94 19.49 -80.41
C ILE A 793 24.49 19.30 -81.86
N ASP A 794 25.06 20.04 -82.80
CA ASP A 794 24.69 19.94 -84.22
C ASP A 794 25.07 18.57 -84.80
N GLU A 795 26.24 18.05 -84.43
CA GLU A 795 26.68 16.71 -84.84
C GLU A 795 25.86 15.59 -84.21
N VAL A 796 25.43 15.78 -82.95
CA VAL A 796 24.56 14.86 -82.22
C VAL A 796 23.17 14.83 -82.87
N ILE A 797 22.57 15.99 -83.18
CA ILE A 797 21.27 16.07 -83.86
C ILE A 797 21.36 15.47 -85.27
N ALA A 798 22.42 15.75 -86.02
CA ALA A 798 22.62 15.20 -87.35
C ALA A 798 22.71 13.67 -87.33
N LEU A 799 23.42 13.09 -86.36
CA LEU A 799 23.50 11.65 -86.18
C LEU A 799 22.13 11.04 -85.82
N ILE A 800 21.41 11.65 -84.87
CA ILE A 800 20.08 11.18 -84.45
C ILE A 800 19.11 11.22 -85.63
N LYS A 801 19.08 12.31 -86.42
CA LYS A 801 18.21 12.44 -87.60
C LYS A 801 18.52 11.45 -88.72
N LYS A 802 19.76 10.99 -88.83
CA LYS A 802 20.20 10.01 -89.85
C LYS A 802 19.94 8.56 -89.43
N SER A 803 19.75 8.32 -88.14
CA SER A 803 19.55 6.98 -87.58
C SER A 803 18.15 6.45 -87.89
N LYS A 804 18.02 5.14 -88.10
CA LYS A 804 16.74 4.52 -88.49
C LYS A 804 15.76 4.43 -87.32
N ASP A 805 16.27 4.20 -86.12
CA ASP A 805 15.49 4.08 -84.88
C ASP A 805 16.32 4.50 -83.66
N VAL A 806 15.71 4.44 -82.47
CA VAL A 806 16.33 4.87 -81.20
C VAL A 806 17.54 3.99 -80.83
N ASN A 807 17.53 2.70 -81.17
CA ASN A 807 18.63 1.78 -80.84
C ASN A 807 19.83 2.04 -81.77
N ASP A 808 19.58 2.31 -83.06
CA ASP A 808 20.59 2.73 -84.04
C ASP A 808 21.21 4.08 -83.64
N ALA A 809 20.38 5.05 -83.21
CA ALA A 809 20.85 6.34 -82.70
C ALA A 809 21.71 6.18 -81.44
N ARG A 810 21.28 5.34 -80.48
CA ARG A 810 22.03 5.04 -79.26
C ARG A 810 23.39 4.41 -79.59
N ALA A 811 23.42 3.38 -80.42
CA ALA A 811 24.65 2.71 -80.84
C ALA A 811 25.59 3.67 -81.59
N GLY A 812 25.04 4.55 -82.44
CA GLY A 812 25.79 5.59 -83.14
C GLY A 812 26.40 6.62 -82.20
N LEU A 813 25.64 7.11 -81.21
CA LEU A 813 26.12 8.04 -80.19
C LEU A 813 27.24 7.42 -79.34
N MET A 814 27.08 6.16 -78.92
CA MET A 814 28.09 5.42 -78.18
C MET A 814 29.36 5.23 -79.02
N LYS A 815 29.24 4.83 -80.28
CA LYS A 815 30.40 4.57 -81.16
C LYS A 815 31.15 5.84 -81.55
N LYS A 816 30.44 6.91 -81.93
CA LYS A 816 31.07 8.15 -82.45
C LYS A 816 31.67 9.02 -81.35
N PHE A 817 30.97 9.18 -80.22
CA PHE A 817 31.38 10.10 -79.16
C PHE A 817 31.89 9.38 -77.89
N ALA A 818 32.01 8.04 -77.93
CA ALA A 818 32.40 7.21 -76.80
C ALA A 818 31.50 7.40 -75.56
N PHE A 819 30.21 7.67 -75.77
CA PHE A 819 29.26 7.73 -74.67
C PHE A 819 28.98 6.33 -74.13
N SER A 820 28.77 6.23 -72.81
CA SER A 820 28.16 5.04 -72.22
C SER A 820 26.70 4.90 -72.62
N GLU A 821 26.12 3.72 -72.47
CA GLU A 821 24.70 3.50 -72.76
C GLU A 821 23.79 4.43 -71.94
N ARG A 822 24.08 4.62 -70.64
CA ARG A 822 23.32 5.53 -69.76
C ARG A 822 23.39 6.99 -70.21
N GLN A 823 24.55 7.44 -70.67
CA GLN A 823 24.72 8.81 -71.21
C GLN A 823 23.99 8.97 -72.54
N ALA A 824 24.12 8.00 -73.46
CA ALA A 824 23.45 8.03 -74.75
C ALA A 824 21.92 8.10 -74.58
N ASN A 825 21.36 7.33 -73.63
CA ASN A 825 19.94 7.41 -73.28
C ASN A 825 19.54 8.78 -72.72
N ALA A 826 20.32 9.33 -71.78
CA ALA A 826 20.04 10.65 -71.23
C ALA A 826 20.10 11.77 -72.29
N ILE A 827 20.97 11.64 -73.29
CA ILE A 827 21.07 12.56 -74.42
C ILE A 827 19.84 12.44 -75.34
N LEU A 828 19.40 11.22 -75.65
CA LEU A 828 18.22 10.98 -76.47
C LEU A 828 16.92 11.46 -75.79
N GLU A 829 16.87 11.44 -74.47
CA GLU A 829 15.75 11.96 -73.66
C GLU A 829 15.82 13.48 -73.42
N MET A 830 16.87 14.15 -73.90
CA MET A 830 17.06 15.58 -73.70
C MET A 830 16.00 16.39 -74.46
N ARG A 831 15.32 17.28 -73.75
CA ARG A 831 14.30 18.18 -74.34
C ARG A 831 14.95 19.40 -74.99
N LEU A 832 14.39 19.89 -76.09
CA LEU A 832 14.89 21.07 -76.83
C LEU A 832 15.12 22.31 -75.95
N GLN A 833 14.29 22.53 -74.92
CA GLN A 833 14.45 23.64 -73.97
C GLN A 833 15.82 23.64 -73.25
N LYS A 834 16.47 22.47 -73.11
CA LYS A 834 17.79 22.34 -72.46
C LYS A 834 18.93 22.91 -73.30
N LEU A 835 18.68 23.26 -74.57
CA LEU A 835 19.64 23.90 -75.46
C LEU A 835 19.76 25.42 -75.24
N ALA A 836 18.84 26.02 -74.48
CA ALA A 836 18.94 27.44 -74.13
C ALA A 836 20.21 27.72 -73.32
N GLY A 837 20.87 28.86 -73.56
CA GLY A 837 22.15 29.19 -72.92
C GLY A 837 22.11 29.17 -71.38
N LEU A 838 21.00 29.59 -70.77
CA LEU A 838 20.80 29.51 -69.32
C LEU A 838 20.67 28.07 -68.80
N GLU A 839 20.05 27.17 -69.57
CA GLU A 839 19.90 25.76 -69.18
C GLU A 839 21.20 24.99 -69.33
N ARG A 840 22.02 25.34 -70.33
CA ARG A 840 23.39 24.85 -70.45
C ARG A 840 24.24 25.26 -69.25
N LYS A 841 24.19 26.54 -68.88
CA LYS A 841 24.91 27.05 -67.70
C LYS A 841 24.49 26.33 -66.42
N LYS A 842 23.18 26.06 -66.23
CA LYS A 842 22.70 25.27 -65.09
C LYS A 842 23.29 23.85 -65.04
N ILE A 843 23.49 23.19 -66.19
CA ILE A 843 24.11 21.86 -66.25
C ILE A 843 25.60 21.94 -65.88
N GLU A 844 26.30 22.97 -66.35
CA GLU A 844 27.71 23.21 -66.02
C GLU A 844 27.90 23.57 -64.53
N ASP A 845 27.03 24.42 -63.98
CA ASP A 845 27.00 24.79 -62.56
C ASP A 845 26.67 23.55 -61.69
N GLU A 846 25.64 22.76 -62.05
CA GLU A 846 25.28 21.51 -61.36
C GLU A 846 26.45 20.50 -61.40
N LEU A 847 27.13 20.36 -62.53
CA LEU A 847 28.30 19.48 -62.66
C LEU A 847 29.41 19.90 -61.69
N LYS A 848 29.69 21.21 -61.61
CA LYS A 848 30.71 21.75 -60.70
C LYS A 848 30.35 21.51 -59.24
N GLU A 849 29.09 21.72 -58.86
CA GLU A 849 28.58 21.45 -57.51
C GLU A 849 28.71 19.96 -57.15
N VAL A 850 28.31 19.07 -58.05
CA VAL A 850 28.42 17.61 -57.85
C VAL A 850 29.89 17.18 -57.73
N GLN A 851 30.80 17.77 -58.51
CA GLN A 851 32.24 17.50 -58.41
C GLN A 851 32.82 17.93 -57.07
N THR A 852 32.46 19.13 -56.59
CA THR A 852 32.84 19.59 -55.24
C THR A 852 32.31 18.62 -54.17
N LEU A 853 31.06 18.19 -54.28
CA LEU A 853 30.48 17.20 -53.36
C LEU A 853 31.25 15.86 -53.38
N ILE A 854 31.63 15.36 -54.57
CA ILE A 854 32.43 14.13 -54.70
C ILE A 854 33.79 14.26 -54.01
N GLU A 855 34.46 15.41 -54.16
CA GLU A 855 35.73 15.70 -53.50
C GLU A 855 35.56 15.71 -51.97
N GLU A 856 34.52 16.37 -51.46
CA GLU A 856 34.21 16.42 -50.02
C GLU A 856 33.91 15.03 -49.44
N LEU A 857 33.03 14.26 -50.08
CA LEU A 857 32.65 12.91 -49.64
C LEU A 857 33.85 11.94 -49.71
N THR A 858 34.68 12.06 -50.74
CA THR A 858 35.91 11.26 -50.88
C THR A 858 36.93 11.61 -49.80
N ALA A 859 37.09 12.90 -49.50
CA ALA A 859 37.96 13.36 -48.42
C ALA A 859 37.47 12.91 -47.04
N LEU A 860 36.14 12.85 -46.84
CA LEU A 860 35.54 12.33 -45.61
C LEU A 860 35.80 10.83 -45.43
N LEU A 861 35.65 10.02 -46.47
CA LEU A 861 35.93 8.57 -46.40
C LEU A 861 37.41 8.23 -46.20
N LYS A 862 38.33 9.08 -46.68
CA LYS A 862 39.78 8.88 -46.53
C LYS A 862 40.30 9.25 -45.14
N SER A 863 39.60 10.08 -44.37
CA SER A 863 40.09 10.63 -43.11
C SER A 863 39.21 10.23 -41.93
N ASP A 864 39.73 9.32 -41.11
CA ASP A 864 39.06 8.89 -39.88
C ASP A 864 38.75 10.08 -38.94
N LYS A 865 39.71 11.02 -38.84
CA LYS A 865 39.55 12.25 -38.05
C LYS A 865 38.38 13.11 -38.52
N LYS A 866 38.19 13.28 -39.84
CA LYS A 866 37.04 14.03 -40.38
C LYS A 866 35.71 13.30 -40.12
N LEU A 867 35.72 11.97 -40.20
CA LEU A 867 34.56 11.14 -39.92
C LEU A 867 34.15 11.26 -38.44
N MET A 868 35.10 11.09 -37.52
CA MET A 868 34.89 11.30 -36.08
C MET A 868 34.43 12.72 -35.75
N SER A 869 35.00 13.74 -36.40
CA SER A 869 34.54 15.13 -36.25
C SER A 869 33.10 15.33 -36.70
N THR A 870 32.65 14.58 -37.72
CA THR A 870 31.26 14.61 -38.19
C THR A 870 30.33 13.94 -37.18
N ILE A 871 30.72 12.78 -36.62
CA ILE A 871 29.97 12.10 -35.54
C ILE A 871 29.81 13.03 -34.35
N LYS A 872 30.90 13.69 -33.93
CA LYS A 872 30.90 14.66 -32.83
C LYS A 872 29.89 15.78 -33.07
N LYS A 873 29.96 16.44 -34.23
CA LYS A 873 29.03 17.51 -34.61
C LYS A 873 27.57 17.06 -34.58
N GLU A 874 27.26 15.93 -35.21
CA GLU A 874 25.88 15.39 -35.21
C GLU A 874 25.39 15.03 -33.79
N THR A 875 26.29 14.51 -32.93
CA THR A 875 25.96 14.15 -31.53
C THR A 875 25.67 15.40 -30.69
N GLU A 876 26.45 16.47 -30.89
CA GLU A 876 26.24 17.79 -30.25
C GLU A 876 24.93 18.44 -30.73
N GLU A 877 24.62 18.36 -32.03
CA GLU A 877 23.35 18.84 -32.60
C GLU A 877 22.13 18.13 -31.98
N VAL A 878 22.19 16.81 -31.81
CA VAL A 878 21.14 16.03 -31.15
C VAL A 878 20.98 16.46 -29.69
N ALA A 879 22.08 16.65 -28.96
CA ALA A 879 22.05 17.13 -27.58
C ALA A 879 21.46 18.55 -27.46
N ALA A 880 21.78 19.44 -28.40
CA ALA A 880 21.25 20.80 -28.43
C ALA A 880 19.74 20.83 -28.75
N LYS A 881 19.29 19.97 -29.68
CA LYS A 881 17.90 19.96 -30.16
C LYS A 881 16.92 19.26 -29.21
N TYR A 882 17.37 18.22 -28.51
CA TYR A 882 16.50 17.36 -27.70
C TYR A 882 16.91 17.24 -26.22
N GLY A 883 18.07 17.77 -25.85
CA GLY A 883 18.55 17.72 -24.47
C GLY A 883 17.75 18.65 -23.55
N ASP A 884 17.51 18.17 -22.34
CA ASP A 884 16.79 18.86 -21.28
C ASP A 884 17.60 18.85 -19.97
N ASP A 885 17.09 19.57 -18.96
CA ASP A 885 17.74 19.66 -17.66
C ASP A 885 17.56 18.36 -16.86
N ARG A 886 18.51 18.10 -15.96
CA ARG A 886 18.49 16.93 -15.08
C ARG A 886 17.32 17.01 -14.10
N ARG A 887 16.58 15.90 -13.95
CA ARG A 887 15.44 15.81 -13.02
C ARG A 887 15.85 15.15 -11.70
N THR A 888 16.69 14.13 -11.78
CA THR A 888 17.13 13.32 -10.63
C THR A 888 18.27 14.01 -9.88
N LYS A 889 18.14 14.12 -8.56
CA LYS A 889 19.19 14.69 -7.71
C LYS A 889 20.17 13.60 -7.28
N ILE A 890 21.47 13.85 -7.42
CA ILE A 890 22.52 12.92 -6.97
C ILE A 890 23.12 13.42 -5.64
N VAL A 891 23.13 12.56 -4.62
CA VAL A 891 23.74 12.83 -3.31
C VAL A 891 25.00 11.98 -3.17
N LYS A 892 26.17 12.64 -3.04
CA LYS A 892 27.47 11.95 -3.05
C LYS A 892 27.65 10.93 -1.91
N GLY A 893 27.11 11.21 -0.73
CA GLY A 893 27.18 10.32 0.43
C GLY A 893 26.11 9.24 0.43
N ALA A 894 26.37 8.13 1.14
CA ALA A 894 25.33 7.15 1.44
C ALA A 894 24.18 7.80 2.22
N ALA A 895 22.95 7.34 1.98
CA ALA A 895 21.82 7.76 2.79
C ALA A 895 22.10 7.42 4.25
N LYS A 896 22.08 8.42 5.14
CA LYS A 896 22.23 8.16 6.58
C LYS A 896 21.06 7.29 7.03
N SER A 897 21.32 6.01 7.27
CA SER A 897 20.36 5.13 7.93
C SER A 897 20.26 5.58 9.39
N MET A 898 19.28 6.44 9.70
CA MET A 898 18.99 6.76 11.10
C MET A 898 18.47 5.51 11.79
N SER A 899 19.03 5.19 12.96
CA SER A 899 18.64 4.00 13.71
C SER A 899 17.27 4.25 14.36
N ALA A 900 16.57 3.20 14.79
CA ALA A 900 15.31 3.37 15.53
C ALA A 900 15.51 4.18 16.83
N GLU A 901 16.75 4.28 17.33
CA GLU A 901 17.12 5.06 18.51
C GLU A 901 17.04 6.56 18.25
N ASP A 902 17.31 7.03 17.03
CA ASP A 902 17.22 8.45 16.67
C ASP A 902 15.77 8.96 16.60
N LEU A 903 14.79 8.04 16.62
CA LEU A 903 13.36 8.35 16.59
C LEU A 903 12.78 8.63 17.98
N VAL A 904 13.55 8.39 19.05
CA VAL A 904 13.13 8.51 20.44
C VAL A 904 13.87 9.67 21.10
N ALA A 905 13.15 10.58 21.75
CA ALA A 905 13.76 11.71 22.46
C ALA A 905 14.61 11.24 23.64
N ASP A 906 15.83 11.77 23.78
CA ASP A 906 16.72 11.40 24.88
C ASP A 906 16.35 12.13 26.18
N THR A 907 15.69 11.44 27.11
CA THR A 907 15.15 11.99 28.36
C THR A 907 15.43 11.08 29.56
N GLU A 908 15.58 11.66 30.76
CA GLU A 908 15.76 10.90 32.00
C GLU A 908 14.48 10.16 32.41
N ASN A 909 14.59 8.86 32.62
CA ASN A 909 13.48 7.99 32.99
C ASN A 909 13.88 7.06 34.13
N VAL A 910 12.90 6.65 34.92
CA VAL A 910 13.05 5.68 36.01
C VAL A 910 12.61 4.30 35.51
N VAL A 911 13.49 3.30 35.61
CA VAL A 911 13.12 1.88 35.48
C VAL A 911 12.57 1.39 36.82
N VAL A 912 11.43 0.71 36.77
CA VAL A 912 10.86 0.01 37.93
C VAL A 912 10.69 -1.45 37.55
N LEU A 913 11.30 -2.35 38.33
CA LEU A 913 11.14 -3.81 38.21
C LEU A 913 10.64 -4.39 39.54
N THR A 914 9.61 -5.23 39.48
CA THR A 914 9.04 -5.92 40.65
C THR A 914 9.61 -7.34 40.83
N GLN A 915 9.39 -7.94 42.00
CA GLN A 915 9.81 -9.31 42.31
C GLN A 915 9.11 -10.33 41.40
N GLY A 916 7.84 -10.09 41.06
CA GLY A 916 7.06 -10.86 40.08
C GLY A 916 7.54 -10.68 38.63
N GLY A 917 8.57 -9.86 38.40
CA GLY A 917 9.17 -9.66 37.10
C GLY A 917 8.40 -8.68 36.21
N TYR A 918 7.61 -7.76 36.77
CA TYR A 918 6.99 -6.70 35.97
C TYR A 918 7.91 -5.49 35.86
N VAL A 919 8.14 -5.01 34.63
CA VAL A 919 9.02 -3.90 34.28
C VAL A 919 8.25 -2.75 33.63
N LYS A 920 8.65 -1.52 33.92
CA LYS A 920 8.20 -0.30 33.24
C LYS A 920 9.25 0.82 33.30
N ARG A 921 9.10 1.81 32.42
CA ARG A 921 9.74 3.13 32.55
C ARG A 921 8.71 4.20 32.93
N ALA A 922 9.10 5.14 33.78
CA ALA A 922 8.23 6.22 34.27
C ALA A 922 9.03 7.53 34.42
N SER A 923 8.33 8.67 34.44
CA SER A 923 8.96 9.96 34.73
C SER A 923 9.44 10.02 36.20
N PRO A 924 10.65 10.55 36.48
CA PRO A 924 11.13 10.79 37.84
C PRO A 924 10.21 11.69 38.69
N GLU A 925 9.48 12.60 38.05
CA GLU A 925 8.63 13.60 38.71
C GLU A 925 7.43 13.00 39.44
N GLU A 926 7.01 11.79 39.08
CA GLU A 926 5.84 11.13 39.68
C GLU A 926 6.06 10.68 41.16
N TYR A 927 7.30 10.76 41.67
CA TYR A 927 7.67 10.31 43.03
C TYR A 927 7.93 11.49 43.99
N ARG A 928 6.90 11.92 44.73
CA ARG A 928 6.95 13.07 45.68
C ARG A 928 7.84 12.84 46.92
N ARG A 929 8.46 13.92 47.38
CA ARG A 929 9.42 13.99 48.51
C ARG A 929 8.74 14.00 49.90
N GLN A 930 9.35 13.37 50.91
CA GLN A 930 8.86 13.26 52.30
C GLN A 930 9.97 13.43 53.37
N ARG A 931 9.59 13.69 54.64
CA ARG A 931 10.53 13.78 55.78
C ARG A 931 10.88 12.40 56.36
N ARG A 932 12.12 12.23 56.85
CA ARG A 932 12.64 10.98 57.47
C ARG A 932 11.75 10.53 58.63
N GLY A 933 11.45 9.22 58.70
CA GLY A 933 10.62 8.65 59.76
C GLY A 933 9.10 8.75 59.51
N GLY A 934 8.69 9.26 58.35
CA GLY A 934 7.30 9.19 57.88
C GLY A 934 6.81 7.75 57.63
N VAL A 935 5.50 7.60 57.48
CA VAL A 935 4.83 6.31 57.23
C VAL A 935 4.91 5.88 55.75
N GLY A 936 5.35 6.76 54.83
CA GLY A 936 5.34 6.49 53.38
C GLY A 936 3.93 6.55 52.78
N VAL A 937 3.83 6.77 51.46
CA VAL A 937 2.54 6.67 50.73
C VAL A 937 2.36 5.25 50.24
N ILE A 938 1.15 4.69 50.37
CA ILE A 938 0.74 3.42 49.75
C ILE A 938 -0.04 3.76 48.49
N ASP A 939 0.45 3.32 47.33
CA ASP A 939 -0.14 3.69 46.02
C ASP A 939 -0.09 2.56 44.97
N LEU A 940 0.26 1.33 45.39
CA LEU A 940 0.27 0.17 44.52
C LEU A 940 -0.78 -0.83 45.01
N GLU A 941 -1.88 -0.99 44.26
CA GLU A 941 -2.82 -2.12 44.41
C GLU A 941 -2.11 -3.42 44.00
N THR A 942 -1.24 -3.88 44.90
CA THR A 942 -0.63 -5.19 44.82
C THR A 942 -1.65 -6.15 45.42
N LYS A 943 -2.37 -6.89 44.56
CA LYS A 943 -2.95 -8.16 44.99
C LYS A 943 -1.80 -8.97 45.58
N GLU A 944 -1.93 -9.24 46.87
CA GLU A 944 -1.05 -9.97 47.79
C GLU A 944 0.34 -10.34 47.23
N GLU A 945 1.36 -9.57 47.68
CA GLU A 945 2.80 -9.92 47.76
C GLU A 945 3.80 -9.49 46.67
N ASP A 946 3.46 -8.74 45.61
CA ASP A 946 4.47 -8.25 44.65
C ASP A 946 5.05 -6.86 45.00
N PHE A 947 6.38 -6.71 45.10
CA PHE A 947 7.05 -5.46 45.48
C PHE A 947 8.22 -5.09 44.55
N VAL A 948 8.63 -3.82 44.56
CA VAL A 948 9.72 -3.31 43.72
C VAL A 948 11.08 -3.80 44.22
N THR A 949 11.82 -4.49 43.36
CA THR A 949 13.17 -5.03 43.64
C THR A 949 14.26 -4.17 43.05
N ILE A 950 14.04 -3.60 41.85
CA ILE A 950 15.02 -2.74 41.18
C ILE A 950 14.35 -1.44 40.79
N PHE A 951 15.03 -0.35 41.12
CA PHE A 951 14.63 0.99 40.78
C PHE A 951 15.92 1.75 40.42
N LEU A 952 15.99 2.33 39.23
CA LEU A 952 17.18 3.06 38.75
C LEU A 952 16.75 4.15 37.78
N THR A 953 17.53 5.23 37.71
CA THR A 953 17.28 6.37 36.82
C THR A 953 18.36 6.40 35.75
N THR A 954 17.96 6.51 34.48
CA THR A 954 18.89 6.66 33.35
C THR A 954 18.20 7.23 32.12
N SER A 955 18.99 7.64 31.12
CA SER A 955 18.48 8.16 29.85
C SER A 955 17.82 7.05 29.01
N THR A 956 16.81 7.43 28.22
CA THR A 956 16.10 6.58 27.23
C THR A 956 16.99 5.89 26.21
N HIS A 957 18.18 6.44 25.95
CA HIS A 957 19.15 5.88 25.00
C HIS A 957 20.12 4.89 25.64
N SER A 958 20.06 4.72 26.97
CA SER A 958 20.97 3.83 27.70
C SER A 958 20.70 2.35 27.41
N ASP A 959 21.77 1.55 27.43
CA ASP A 959 21.71 0.09 27.44
C ASP A 959 21.47 -0.40 28.87
N LEU A 960 20.46 -1.24 29.06
CA LEU A 960 20.17 -1.92 30.32
C LEU A 960 20.67 -3.37 30.25
N LEU A 961 21.67 -3.69 31.07
CA LEU A 961 22.19 -5.05 31.23
C LEU A 961 21.50 -5.72 32.41
N PHE A 962 20.68 -6.73 32.14
CA PHE A 962 19.95 -7.52 33.12
C PHE A 962 20.74 -8.77 33.47
N PHE A 963 21.22 -8.85 34.71
CA PHE A 963 21.89 -10.02 35.26
C PHE A 963 20.92 -10.86 36.07
N THR A 964 20.99 -12.18 35.91
CA THR A 964 20.08 -13.13 36.56
C THR A 964 20.74 -13.90 37.69
N ASP A 965 19.92 -14.42 38.60
CA ASP A 965 20.32 -15.25 39.74
C ASP A 965 21.17 -16.47 39.34
N ILE A 966 20.92 -17.04 38.16
CA ILE A 966 21.70 -18.16 37.60
C ILE A 966 22.99 -17.73 36.88
N GLY A 967 23.33 -16.43 36.89
CA GLY A 967 24.60 -15.92 36.36
C GLY A 967 24.62 -15.66 34.85
N LYS A 968 23.46 -15.40 34.22
CA LYS A 968 23.38 -14.92 32.82
C LYS A 968 23.19 -13.41 32.77
N ALA A 969 23.54 -12.81 31.64
CA ALA A 969 23.30 -11.42 31.30
C ALA A 969 22.45 -11.33 30.02
N TYR A 970 21.52 -10.39 30.01
CA TYR A 970 20.69 -10.00 28.88
C TYR A 970 20.77 -8.49 28.68
N GLN A 971 20.41 -7.99 27.50
CA GLN A 971 20.45 -6.58 27.18
C GLN A 971 19.13 -6.13 26.57
N LEU A 972 18.67 -4.95 26.97
CA LEU A 972 17.57 -4.21 26.36
C LEU A 972 17.95 -2.73 26.31
N LYS A 973 17.36 -1.99 25.38
CA LYS A 973 17.44 -0.53 25.39
C LYS A 973 16.37 0.04 26.31
N MET A 974 16.69 1.15 26.98
CA MET A 974 15.75 1.79 27.91
C MET A 974 14.41 2.16 27.25
N HIS A 975 14.41 2.65 26.01
CA HIS A 975 13.19 3.01 25.28
C HIS A 975 12.29 1.81 24.87
N GLU A 976 12.82 0.58 24.87
CA GLU A 976 12.05 -0.63 24.56
C GLU A 976 11.15 -1.05 25.74
N LEU A 977 11.42 -0.54 26.95
CA LEU A 977 10.59 -0.77 28.12
C LEU A 977 9.26 -0.01 28.00
N PRO A 978 8.14 -0.60 28.48
CA PRO A 978 6.84 0.02 28.38
C PRO A 978 6.75 1.24 29.30
N GLU A 979 6.24 2.34 28.78
CA GLU A 979 5.92 3.51 29.58
C GLU A 979 4.69 3.27 30.45
N GLY A 980 4.72 3.71 31.70
CA GLY A 980 3.58 3.56 32.59
C GLY A 980 3.63 4.49 33.79
N LYS A 981 2.46 4.93 34.24
CA LYS A 981 2.31 5.74 35.46
C LYS A 981 2.75 4.96 36.71
N ARG A 982 3.10 5.66 37.78
CA ARG A 982 3.49 5.11 39.09
C ARG A 982 2.52 4.05 39.62
N SER A 983 1.21 4.23 39.44
CA SER A 983 0.15 3.29 39.87
C SER A 983 0.01 2.02 39.01
N THR A 984 0.57 1.98 37.80
CA THR A 984 0.44 0.83 36.89
C THR A 984 1.50 -0.24 37.17
N LYS A 985 1.18 -1.53 36.98
CA LYS A 985 2.14 -2.63 37.26
C LYS A 985 3.26 -2.76 36.23
N GLY A 986 3.09 -2.22 35.01
CA GLY A 986 4.01 -2.48 33.89
C GLY A 986 3.68 -3.80 33.18
N LYS A 987 4.63 -4.33 32.39
CA LYS A 987 4.49 -5.61 31.68
C LYS A 987 5.54 -6.60 32.17
N SER A 988 5.29 -7.90 32.02
CA SER A 988 6.29 -8.91 32.39
C SER A 988 7.58 -8.75 31.59
N ILE A 989 8.73 -8.80 32.27
CA ILE A 989 10.07 -8.76 31.68
C ILE A 989 10.31 -9.94 30.73
N MET A 990 9.61 -11.06 30.95
CA MET A 990 9.64 -12.24 30.07
C MET A 990 9.11 -11.96 28.67
N ASN A 991 8.33 -10.89 28.47
CA ASN A 991 7.90 -10.47 27.14
C ASN A 991 9.04 -9.83 26.33
N TYR A 992 10.11 -9.41 27.00
CA TYR A 992 11.22 -8.67 26.42
C TYR A 992 12.53 -9.47 26.44
N LEU A 993 12.71 -10.29 27.48
CA LEU A 993 13.87 -11.16 27.69
C LEU A 993 13.48 -12.63 27.66
N ALA A 994 14.27 -13.46 26.96
CA ALA A 994 14.07 -14.90 26.89
C ALA A 994 14.59 -15.61 28.15
N LEU A 995 14.01 -15.28 29.31
CA LEU A 995 14.34 -15.90 30.60
C LEU A 995 13.71 -17.29 30.73
N ALA A 996 14.38 -18.20 31.44
CA ALA A 996 13.77 -19.47 31.84
C ALA A 996 12.69 -19.25 32.92
N PRO A 997 11.67 -20.13 33.07
CA PRO A 997 10.57 -19.93 34.03
C PRO A 997 10.98 -19.76 35.50
N THR A 998 12.14 -20.29 35.88
CA THR A 998 12.70 -20.20 37.25
C THR A 998 13.79 -19.14 37.39
N GLU A 999 14.20 -18.49 36.29
CA GLU A 999 15.29 -17.52 36.24
C GLU A 999 14.79 -16.13 36.64
N LYS A 1000 15.48 -15.48 37.58
CA LYS A 1000 15.09 -14.17 38.13
C LYS A 1000 16.17 -13.14 37.90
N THR A 1001 15.78 -11.92 37.58
CA THR A 1001 16.73 -10.80 37.51
C THR A 1001 17.21 -10.43 38.91
N SER A 1002 18.53 -10.52 39.14
CA SER A 1002 19.18 -10.13 40.39
C SER A 1002 19.73 -8.70 40.35
N SER A 1003 20.17 -8.22 39.18
CA SER A 1003 20.77 -6.90 39.03
C SER A 1003 20.49 -6.30 37.66
N VAL A 1004 20.35 -4.98 37.60
CA VAL A 1004 20.30 -4.24 36.33
C VAL A 1004 21.37 -3.17 36.37
N LEU A 1005 22.17 -3.12 35.32
CA LEU A 1005 23.22 -2.12 35.16
C LEU A 1005 22.88 -1.25 33.95
N ALA A 1006 22.70 0.04 34.19
CA ALA A 1006 22.51 1.02 33.12
C ALA A 1006 23.87 1.48 32.59
N VAL A 1007 24.05 1.42 31.28
CA VAL A 1007 25.26 1.86 30.59
C VAL A 1007 24.88 2.97 29.62
N ARG A 1008 25.33 4.20 29.88
CA ARG A 1008 25.07 5.34 28.98
C ARG A 1008 25.91 5.26 27.72
N LYS A 1009 25.44 5.91 26.66
CA LYS A 1009 26.14 6.01 25.37
C LYS A 1009 27.53 6.64 25.58
N GLY A 1010 28.59 5.93 25.20
CA GLY A 1010 29.98 6.37 25.39
C GLY A 1010 30.68 5.85 26.65
N GLN A 1011 29.95 5.38 27.69
CA GLN A 1011 30.57 4.84 28.91
C GLN A 1011 31.35 3.54 28.69
N ARG A 1012 31.13 2.83 27.57
CA ARG A 1012 31.83 1.57 27.23
C ARG A 1012 33.21 1.78 26.58
N LYS A 1013 33.67 3.02 26.33
CA LYS A 1013 34.87 3.31 25.54
C LYS A 1013 36.21 3.32 26.32
N GLY A 1014 36.27 2.75 27.53
CA GLY A 1014 37.49 2.73 28.36
C GLY A 1014 37.82 1.35 28.96
N GLU A 1015 38.97 1.24 29.64
CA GLU A 1015 39.43 0.06 30.39
C GLU A 1015 38.58 -0.22 31.66
N GLN A 1016 37.26 -0.32 31.52
CA GLN A 1016 36.35 -0.60 32.62
C GLN A 1016 36.15 -2.11 32.81
N GLY A 1017 36.32 -2.56 34.05
CA GLY A 1017 36.01 -3.93 34.47
C GLY A 1017 34.56 -4.07 34.90
N LEU A 1018 33.98 -5.26 34.73
CA LEU A 1018 32.73 -5.68 35.34
C LEU A 1018 33.04 -6.67 36.47
N ILE A 1019 32.56 -6.38 37.68
CA ILE A 1019 32.63 -7.27 38.84
C ILE A 1019 31.26 -7.86 39.15
N LEU A 1020 31.26 -9.18 39.32
CA LEU A 1020 30.11 -9.99 39.69
C LEU A 1020 30.33 -10.53 41.11
N ILE A 1021 29.31 -10.43 41.96
CA ILE A 1021 29.35 -10.90 43.34
C ILE A 1021 28.18 -11.85 43.60
N THR A 1022 28.49 -12.99 44.21
CA THR A 1022 27.55 -14.05 44.53
C THR A 1022 27.15 -14.08 46.00
N LYS A 1023 26.09 -14.81 46.30
CA LYS A 1023 25.52 -14.97 47.65
C LYS A 1023 26.48 -15.68 48.61
N HIS A 1024 27.27 -16.62 48.11
CA HIS A 1024 28.30 -17.32 48.89
C HIS A 1024 29.63 -16.56 49.00
N GLY A 1025 29.68 -15.31 48.56
CA GLY A 1025 30.86 -14.46 48.72
C GLY A 1025 31.97 -14.71 47.70
N VAL A 1026 31.65 -15.34 46.57
CA VAL A 1026 32.53 -15.43 45.39
C VAL A 1026 32.41 -14.15 44.57
N VAL A 1027 33.54 -13.60 44.16
CA VAL A 1027 33.68 -12.40 43.33
C VAL A 1027 34.42 -12.75 42.04
N LYS A 1028 34.04 -12.10 40.94
CA LYS A 1028 34.67 -12.32 39.64
C LYS A 1028 34.79 -11.00 38.92
N LYS A 1029 35.97 -10.73 38.36
CA LYS A 1029 36.22 -9.59 37.47
C LYS A 1029 36.33 -10.04 36.02
N MET A 1030 35.80 -9.26 35.09
CA MET A 1030 36.01 -9.40 33.64
C MET A 1030 36.02 -8.06 32.95
N ASP A 1031 36.36 -8.05 31.67
CA ASP A 1031 36.25 -6.87 30.82
C ASP A 1031 34.78 -6.53 30.52
N ALA A 1032 34.38 -5.27 30.67
CA ALA A 1032 33.01 -4.83 30.40
C ALA A 1032 32.64 -4.92 28.90
N THR A 1033 33.62 -4.84 27.98
CA THR A 1033 33.41 -4.99 26.53
C THR A 1033 32.88 -6.38 26.14
N ALA A 1034 33.03 -7.37 27.02
CA ALA A 1034 32.50 -8.72 26.82
C ALA A 1034 30.95 -8.78 26.73
N PHE A 1035 30.26 -7.68 27.04
CA PHE A 1035 28.81 -7.50 26.90
C PHE A 1035 28.43 -6.39 25.91
N GLY A 1036 29.28 -6.13 24.90
CA GLY A 1036 29.01 -5.20 23.80
C GLY A 1036 27.70 -5.53 23.07
N ASP A 1037 27.60 -6.78 22.58
CA ASP A 1037 26.45 -7.30 21.85
C ASP A 1037 25.89 -8.56 22.55
N VAL A 1038 24.96 -8.37 23.48
CA VAL A 1038 24.32 -9.48 24.17
C VAL A 1038 23.16 -10.02 23.33
N ARG A 1039 23.31 -11.23 22.81
CA ARG A 1039 22.23 -11.93 22.07
C ARG A 1039 20.97 -12.12 22.91
N ARG A 1040 19.79 -12.18 22.24
CA ARG A 1040 18.47 -12.35 22.89
C ARG A 1040 18.37 -13.57 23.82
N SER A 1041 19.08 -14.66 23.51
CA SER A 1041 19.11 -15.86 24.35
C SER A 1041 19.94 -15.71 25.63
N GLY A 1042 20.52 -14.53 25.86
CA GLY A 1042 21.42 -14.26 26.97
C GLY A 1042 22.83 -14.83 26.78
N LEU A 1043 23.72 -14.35 27.64
CA LEU A 1043 25.12 -14.69 27.71
C LEU A 1043 25.48 -15.14 29.12
N ILE A 1044 26.22 -16.25 29.27
CA ILE A 1044 26.77 -16.64 30.56
C ILE A 1044 27.75 -15.57 31.03
N ALA A 1045 27.58 -15.05 32.24
CA ALA A 1045 28.44 -14.07 32.88
C ALA A 1045 29.31 -14.73 33.97
N ILE A 1046 28.77 -15.67 34.73
CA ILE A 1046 29.50 -16.45 35.75
C ILE A 1046 28.95 -17.87 35.82
N LYS A 1047 29.84 -18.85 36.03
CA LYS A 1047 29.42 -20.22 36.34
C LYS A 1047 29.29 -20.37 37.85
N LEU A 1048 28.07 -20.57 38.33
CA LEU A 1048 27.78 -20.67 39.76
C LEU A 1048 27.98 -22.10 40.29
N GLN A 1049 28.33 -22.20 41.58
CA GLN A 1049 28.34 -23.47 42.30
C GLN A 1049 26.90 -23.87 42.68
N LYS A 1050 26.66 -25.16 42.95
CA LYS A 1050 25.34 -25.66 43.33
C LYS A 1050 24.83 -24.92 44.58
N GLY A 1051 23.67 -24.27 44.47
CA GLY A 1051 23.04 -23.51 45.56
C GLY A 1051 23.54 -22.07 45.73
N ASP A 1052 24.49 -21.61 44.90
CA ASP A 1052 24.93 -20.22 44.86
C ASP A 1052 24.13 -19.41 43.84
N GLU A 1053 24.00 -18.11 44.08
CA GLU A 1053 23.20 -17.18 43.28
C GLU A 1053 23.99 -15.90 43.03
N LEU A 1054 23.87 -15.31 41.84
CA LEU A 1054 24.44 -13.99 41.58
C LEU A 1054 23.61 -12.91 42.31
N VAL A 1055 24.26 -12.09 43.12
CA VAL A 1055 23.62 -11.01 43.90
C VAL A 1055 23.66 -9.69 43.15
N CYS A 1056 24.82 -9.28 42.65
CA CYS A 1056 24.92 -8.02 41.91
C CYS A 1056 26.10 -7.99 40.92
N ALA A 1057 25.99 -7.05 39.97
CA ALA A 1057 27.03 -6.68 39.02
C ALA A 1057 27.38 -5.19 39.17
N ARG A 1058 28.65 -4.82 39.09
CA ARG A 1058 29.14 -3.43 39.22
C ARG A 1058 30.27 -3.14 38.23
N LEU A 1059 30.30 -1.92 37.70
CA LEU A 1059 31.46 -1.43 36.94
C LEU A 1059 32.56 -1.00 37.91
N VAL A 1060 33.80 -1.30 37.56
CA VAL A 1060 35.00 -0.93 38.32
C VAL A 1060 36.08 -0.39 37.39
N GLU A 1061 36.90 0.49 37.92
CA GLU A 1061 38.07 1.03 37.24
C GLU A 1061 39.37 0.65 37.96
N LYS A 1062 40.49 0.84 37.27
CA LYS A 1062 41.81 0.50 37.80
C LYS A 1062 42.12 1.35 39.04
N GLY A 1063 42.23 0.68 40.18
CA GLY A 1063 42.56 1.28 41.46
C GLY A 1063 41.36 1.55 42.38
N ASP A 1064 40.16 1.17 41.96
CA ASP A 1064 38.99 1.13 42.82
C ASP A 1064 39.10 0.06 43.93
N GLU A 1065 38.24 0.20 44.93
CA GLU A 1065 38.10 -0.78 46.01
C GLU A 1065 36.66 -1.30 46.07
N LEU A 1066 36.50 -2.54 46.50
CA LEU A 1066 35.21 -3.17 46.68
C LEU A 1066 34.80 -3.16 48.15
N PHE A 1067 33.53 -2.88 48.39
CA PHE A 1067 32.88 -3.09 49.66
C PHE A 1067 31.79 -4.16 49.52
N ILE A 1068 31.81 -5.19 50.38
CA ILE A 1068 30.79 -6.25 50.40
C ILE A 1068 30.22 -6.33 51.81
N ALA A 1069 28.89 -6.34 51.92
CA ALA A 1069 28.14 -6.46 53.16
C ALA A 1069 27.33 -7.77 53.24
N THR A 1070 27.26 -8.33 54.46
CA THR A 1070 26.54 -9.58 54.74
C THR A 1070 25.27 -9.37 55.56
N SER A 1071 24.37 -10.34 55.51
CA SER A 1071 23.08 -10.32 56.21
C SER A 1071 23.22 -10.16 57.73
N LYS A 1072 24.27 -10.75 58.34
CA LYS A 1072 24.57 -10.64 59.78
C LYS A 1072 25.37 -9.39 60.14
N GLY A 1073 25.54 -8.46 59.20
CA GLY A 1073 26.14 -7.15 59.45
C GLY A 1073 27.67 -7.18 59.49
N GLN A 1074 28.32 -8.09 58.76
CA GLN A 1074 29.76 -7.99 58.46
C GLN A 1074 29.98 -7.21 57.17
N GLY A 1075 31.14 -6.57 57.04
CA GLY A 1075 31.54 -5.89 55.83
C GLY A 1075 33.03 -6.01 55.57
N ILE A 1076 33.42 -6.27 54.33
CA ILE A 1076 34.82 -6.30 53.92
C ILE A 1076 35.07 -5.21 52.89
N ARG A 1077 36.24 -4.58 52.99
CA ARG A 1077 36.77 -3.62 52.03
C ARG A 1077 38.10 -4.14 51.52
N PHE A 1078 38.30 -4.27 50.21
CA PHE A 1078 39.57 -4.73 49.62
C PHE A 1078 39.77 -4.14 48.21
N LYS A 1079 40.99 -4.15 47.71
CA LYS A 1079 41.32 -3.55 46.41
C LYS A 1079 40.81 -4.39 45.24
N GLU A 1080 40.34 -3.74 44.18
CA GLU A 1080 39.93 -4.43 42.95
C GLU A 1080 41.09 -5.26 42.35
N SER A 1081 42.33 -4.78 42.50
CA SER A 1081 43.54 -5.42 41.98
C SER A 1081 43.81 -6.80 42.59
N ASP A 1082 43.21 -7.11 43.74
CA ASP A 1082 43.31 -8.44 44.37
C ASP A 1082 42.55 -9.51 43.58
N ILE A 1083 41.70 -9.10 42.64
CA ILE A 1083 40.93 -9.97 41.75
C ILE A 1083 41.53 -9.86 40.33
N ARG A 1084 42.01 -10.98 39.79
CA ARG A 1084 42.41 -11.04 38.37
C ARG A 1084 41.18 -11.00 37.44
N ALA A 1085 41.32 -10.41 36.26
CA ALA A 1085 40.31 -10.53 35.21
C ALA A 1085 40.21 -12.00 34.74
N MET A 1086 38.99 -12.47 34.47
CA MET A 1086 38.70 -13.84 34.05
C MET A 1086 37.67 -13.86 32.92
N GLY A 1087 37.70 -14.90 32.10
CA GLY A 1087 36.70 -15.12 31.05
C GLY A 1087 35.29 -15.40 31.58
N ARG A 1088 34.28 -15.23 30.74
CA ARG A 1088 32.85 -15.34 31.07
C ARG A 1088 32.40 -16.68 31.66
N THR A 1089 33.05 -17.79 31.32
CA THR A 1089 32.70 -19.13 31.85
C THR A 1089 33.37 -19.49 33.18
N ALA A 1090 34.28 -18.66 33.70
CA ALA A 1090 34.95 -18.91 34.97
C ALA A 1090 34.04 -18.71 36.19
N GLY A 1091 34.35 -19.41 37.29
CA GLY A 1091 33.56 -19.40 38.53
C GLY A 1091 33.91 -18.30 39.54
N GLY A 1092 34.99 -17.54 39.35
CA GLY A 1092 35.42 -16.48 40.27
C GLY A 1092 36.34 -16.95 41.40
N VAL A 1093 36.65 -16.04 42.32
CA VAL A 1093 37.51 -16.25 43.51
C VAL A 1093 36.78 -15.80 44.76
N ARG A 1094 37.17 -16.30 45.94
CA ARG A 1094 36.55 -15.88 47.20
C ARG A 1094 36.85 -14.40 47.50
N GLY A 1095 35.80 -13.61 47.70
CA GLY A 1095 35.84 -12.20 48.06
C GLY A 1095 35.64 -11.95 49.56
N ILE A 1096 34.75 -12.69 50.22
CA ILE A 1096 34.54 -12.66 51.67
C ILE A 1096 34.38 -14.07 52.23
N LYS A 1097 34.91 -14.34 53.43
CA LYS A 1097 34.67 -15.57 54.17
C LYS A 1097 33.41 -15.39 55.03
N LEU A 1098 32.38 -16.16 54.72
CA LEU A 1098 31.10 -16.13 55.43
C LEU A 1098 31.12 -17.06 56.66
N GLY A 1099 30.48 -16.63 57.75
CA GLY A 1099 30.18 -17.50 58.88
C GLY A 1099 28.96 -18.40 58.62
N GLY A 1100 28.75 -19.42 59.45
CA GLY A 1100 27.60 -20.33 59.31
C GLY A 1100 26.26 -19.59 59.24
N GLY A 1101 25.49 -19.83 58.18
CA GLY A 1101 24.18 -19.20 57.93
C GLY A 1101 24.23 -17.70 57.64
N ASP A 1102 25.39 -17.14 57.26
CA ASP A 1102 25.50 -15.78 56.73
C ASP A 1102 25.59 -15.81 55.19
N SER A 1103 25.17 -14.73 54.54
CA SER A 1103 25.22 -14.58 53.09
C SER A 1103 25.50 -13.14 52.69
N VAL A 1104 26.08 -12.93 51.52
CA VAL A 1104 26.21 -11.59 50.92
C VAL A 1104 24.83 -11.05 50.57
N VAL A 1105 24.58 -9.79 50.91
CA VAL A 1105 23.31 -9.09 50.61
C VAL A 1105 23.52 -7.85 49.75
N ALA A 1106 24.72 -7.27 49.77
CA ALA A 1106 25.07 -6.15 48.92
C ALA A 1106 26.57 -6.07 48.67
N ALA A 1107 26.94 -5.54 47.52
CA ALA A 1107 28.29 -5.14 47.22
C ALA A 1107 28.28 -3.88 46.34
N ASP A 1108 29.28 -3.03 46.54
CA ASP A 1108 29.40 -1.77 45.86
C ASP A 1108 30.86 -1.30 45.75
N VAL A 1109 31.10 -0.26 44.95
CA VAL A 1109 32.45 0.16 44.55
C VAL A 1109 32.81 1.50 45.19
N ILE A 1110 34.01 1.58 45.76
CA ILE A 1110 34.61 2.80 46.27
C ILE A 1110 35.63 3.26 45.22
N HIS A 1111 35.27 4.32 44.48
CA HIS A 1111 36.11 4.82 43.40
C HIS A 1111 37.38 5.53 43.91
N LYS A 1112 38.50 5.34 43.18
CA LYS A 1112 39.78 5.97 43.49
C LYS A 1112 39.69 7.50 43.47
N GLY A 1113 40.34 8.18 44.42
CA GLY A 1113 40.44 9.64 44.46
C GLY A 1113 39.30 10.38 45.15
N ARG A 1114 38.16 9.72 45.41
CA ARG A 1114 37.00 10.35 46.07
C ARG A 1114 37.20 10.48 47.58
N LYS A 1115 37.18 11.71 48.09
CA LYS A 1115 37.27 12.02 49.53
C LYS A 1115 35.87 12.18 50.15
N GLY A 1116 35.69 11.72 51.39
CA GLY A 1116 34.43 11.90 52.13
C GLY A 1116 33.30 10.92 51.77
N THR A 1117 33.64 9.75 51.23
CA THR A 1117 32.68 8.67 50.95
C THR A 1117 32.25 7.97 52.24
N GLU A 1118 30.98 7.58 52.31
CA GLU A 1118 30.40 6.84 53.41
C GLU A 1118 29.69 5.58 52.91
N ILE A 1119 29.60 4.55 53.75
CA ILE A 1119 28.81 3.35 53.49
C ILE A 1119 27.44 3.52 54.15
N LEU A 1120 26.39 3.60 53.34
CA LEU A 1120 25.01 3.51 53.79
C LEU A 1120 24.61 2.05 53.94
N VAL A 1121 24.02 1.69 55.08
CA VAL A 1121 23.50 0.35 55.36
C VAL A 1121 22.08 0.47 55.85
N VAL A 1122 21.19 -0.36 55.32
CA VAL A 1122 19.78 -0.44 55.71
C VAL A 1122 19.43 -1.88 56.07
N SER A 1123 18.69 -2.03 57.18
CA SER A 1123 18.22 -3.30 57.71
C SER A 1123 16.74 -3.53 57.46
N ARG A 1124 16.33 -4.80 57.53
CA ARG A 1124 14.96 -5.25 57.26
C ARG A 1124 13.90 -4.50 58.08
N GLY A 1125 14.21 -4.13 59.32
CA GLY A 1125 13.30 -3.43 60.25
C GLY A 1125 13.20 -1.91 60.03
N GLY A 1126 13.73 -1.37 58.93
CA GLY A 1126 13.65 0.07 58.63
C GLY A 1126 14.69 0.94 59.35
N TYR A 1127 15.74 0.33 59.91
CA TYR A 1127 16.87 1.03 60.52
C TYR A 1127 18.03 1.15 59.53
N GLY A 1128 18.66 2.31 59.48
CA GLY A 1128 19.82 2.55 58.65
C GLY A 1128 20.76 3.59 59.23
N LYS A 1129 22.00 3.57 58.74
CA LYS A 1129 23.05 4.51 59.12
C LYS A 1129 24.03 4.64 57.98
N THR A 1130 24.79 5.71 58.00
CA THR A 1130 25.99 5.82 57.18
C THR A 1130 27.22 5.68 58.08
N THR A 1131 28.35 5.28 57.51
CA THR A 1131 29.62 5.19 58.23
C THR A 1131 30.75 5.56 57.28
N SER A 1132 31.64 6.45 57.69
CA SER A 1132 32.81 6.83 56.89
C SER A 1132 33.58 5.61 56.41
N THR A 1133 33.98 5.61 55.13
CA THR A 1133 34.83 4.55 54.57
C THR A 1133 36.15 4.42 55.33
N GLY A 1134 36.64 5.51 55.94
CA GLY A 1134 37.84 5.52 56.78
C GLY A 1134 37.77 4.61 58.02
N GLU A 1135 36.58 4.31 58.55
CA GLU A 1135 36.47 3.34 59.66
C GLU A 1135 36.69 1.90 59.19
N TYR A 1136 36.57 1.63 57.89
CA TYR A 1136 36.78 0.29 57.32
C TYR A 1136 38.22 0.13 56.87
N LYS A 1137 39.01 -0.62 57.66
CA LYS A 1137 40.35 -1.03 57.26
C LYS A 1137 40.29 -1.83 55.95
N THR A 1138 41.16 -1.51 55.00
CA THR A 1138 41.35 -2.30 53.78
C THR A 1138 41.98 -3.64 54.14
N GLN A 1139 41.29 -4.73 53.84
CA GLN A 1139 41.72 -6.11 54.03
C GLN A 1139 42.13 -6.73 52.69
N LYS A 1140 42.72 -7.93 52.71
CA LYS A 1140 42.84 -8.75 51.48
C LYS A 1140 41.51 -9.46 51.20
N ARG A 1141 41.24 -9.75 49.93
CA ARG A 1141 40.07 -10.56 49.54
C ARG A 1141 40.03 -11.90 50.30
N GLY A 1142 38.83 -12.34 50.66
CA GLY A 1142 38.60 -13.59 51.41
C GLY A 1142 38.74 -13.47 52.92
N GLY A 1143 38.92 -12.26 53.46
CA GLY A 1143 38.83 -11.99 54.90
C GLY A 1143 37.42 -12.23 55.46
N GLY A 1144 37.29 -12.36 56.79
CA GLY A 1144 36.00 -12.56 57.47
C GLY A 1144 35.12 -11.32 57.57
N GLY A 1145 35.60 -10.18 57.07
CA GLY A 1145 34.93 -8.89 57.24
C GLY A 1145 35.03 -8.36 58.66
N ILE A 1146 34.47 -7.19 58.85
CA ILE A 1146 34.50 -6.43 60.09
C ILE A 1146 33.07 -5.95 60.37
N LYS A 1147 32.67 -5.88 61.64
CA LYS A 1147 31.29 -5.52 61.99
C LYS A 1147 30.94 -4.16 61.41
N THR A 1148 29.83 -4.12 60.68
CA THR A 1148 29.30 -3.00 59.87
C THR A 1148 27.99 -2.47 60.43
N MET A 1149 27.18 -3.35 61.02
CA MET A 1149 25.95 -2.98 61.73
C MET A 1149 25.67 -4.01 62.83
N LYS A 1150 25.18 -3.55 64.00
CA LYS A 1150 24.70 -4.45 65.06
C LYS A 1150 23.29 -4.95 64.72
N VAL A 1151 23.19 -6.17 64.23
CA VAL A 1151 21.91 -6.86 63.98
C VAL A 1151 21.30 -7.30 65.32
N THR A 1152 20.05 -6.91 65.55
CA THR A 1152 19.25 -7.22 66.75
C THR A 1152 17.86 -7.69 66.30
N PRO A 1153 17.03 -8.30 67.18
CA PRO A 1153 15.64 -8.63 66.83
C PRO A 1153 14.83 -7.42 66.32
N LYS A 1154 15.14 -6.21 66.81
CA LYS A 1154 14.48 -4.96 66.41
C LYS A 1154 14.90 -4.46 65.02
N THR A 1155 16.18 -4.54 64.70
CA THR A 1155 16.70 -4.08 63.40
C THR A 1155 16.50 -5.11 62.30
N GLY A 1156 16.56 -6.40 62.65
CA GLY A 1156 16.60 -7.47 61.66
C GLY A 1156 17.89 -7.49 60.85
N PRO A 1157 18.04 -8.46 59.93
CA PRO A 1157 19.24 -8.60 59.10
C PRO A 1157 19.43 -7.37 58.20
N VAL A 1158 20.68 -7.13 57.81
CA VAL A 1158 21.01 -6.15 56.76
C VAL A 1158 20.43 -6.66 55.44
N ILE A 1159 19.81 -5.78 54.67
CA ILE A 1159 19.20 -6.12 53.38
C ILE A 1159 19.92 -5.49 52.20
N ALA A 1160 20.56 -4.34 52.39
CA ALA A 1160 21.25 -3.63 51.34
C ALA A 1160 22.28 -2.65 51.93
N ALA A 1161 23.33 -2.38 51.14
CA ALA A 1161 24.36 -1.40 51.44
C ALA A 1161 24.81 -0.70 50.14
N ARG A 1162 25.21 0.56 50.23
CA ARG A 1162 25.64 1.38 49.09
C ARG A 1162 26.72 2.38 49.51
N VAL A 1163 27.68 2.64 48.64
CA VAL A 1163 28.69 3.69 48.83
C VAL A 1163 28.08 5.01 48.37
N ILE A 1164 28.08 6.01 49.24
CA ILE A 1164 27.46 7.32 49.00
C ILE A 1164 28.45 8.46 49.29
N SER A 1165 28.15 9.68 48.81
CA SER A 1165 28.85 10.92 49.20
C SER A 1165 27.83 11.93 49.70
N LYS A 1166 28.05 12.50 50.89
CA LYS A 1166 27.16 13.52 51.48
C LYS A 1166 27.56 14.96 51.18
N LYS A 1167 28.70 15.19 50.53
CA LYS A 1167 29.12 16.54 50.15
C LYS A 1167 28.36 16.95 48.88
N SER A 1168 27.58 18.02 48.99
CA SER A 1168 27.11 18.78 47.83
C SER A 1168 28.33 19.41 47.16
N ALA A 1169 28.70 18.94 45.98
CA ALA A 1169 29.66 19.65 45.16
C ALA A 1169 29.04 20.96 44.70
N SER A 1170 29.68 22.08 44.98
CA SER A 1170 29.45 23.36 44.29
C SER A 1170 29.80 23.18 42.82
N ALA A 1171 28.97 23.71 41.92
CA ALA A 1171 29.16 23.65 40.47
C ALA A 1171 30.49 24.27 39.97
N GLN A 1172 31.27 24.91 40.85
CA GLN A 1172 32.57 25.52 40.53
C GLN A 1172 33.76 24.59 40.73
N ASP A 1173 33.61 23.44 41.40
CA ASP A 1173 34.74 22.54 41.72
C ASP A 1173 34.80 21.27 40.84
N LEU A 1174 33.86 21.09 39.91
CA LEU A 1174 33.76 19.88 39.08
C LEU A 1174 34.13 20.19 37.63
N GLY A 1175 35.24 19.62 37.16
CA GLY A 1175 35.46 19.44 35.72
C GLY A 1175 34.42 18.47 35.16
N GLU A 1176 34.21 18.50 33.84
CA GLU A 1176 33.18 17.80 33.05
C GLU A 1176 33.08 16.26 33.26
N ALA A 1177 33.93 15.65 34.09
CA ALA A 1177 33.94 14.22 34.43
C ALA A 1177 33.24 13.85 35.76
N GLU A 1178 32.75 14.82 36.55
CA GLU A 1178 32.15 14.56 37.87
C GLU A 1178 30.62 14.84 37.98
N GLU A 1179 29.90 14.96 36.87
CA GLU A 1179 28.43 14.93 36.89
C GLU A 1179 27.91 13.50 37.11
N GLY A 1180 27.47 13.19 38.33
CA GLY A 1180 26.61 12.01 38.52
C GLY A 1180 26.42 11.44 39.92
N LEU A 1181 27.07 11.93 40.98
CA LEU A 1181 27.07 11.23 42.29
C LEU A 1181 26.96 12.12 43.53
N SER A 1182 26.38 13.32 43.43
CA SER A 1182 25.85 14.01 44.62
C SER A 1182 24.50 13.40 45.00
N GLU A 1183 24.53 12.17 45.51
CA GLU A 1183 23.31 11.50 45.97
C GLU A 1183 22.73 12.30 47.15
N SER A 1184 21.63 13.01 46.92
CA SER A 1184 21.02 13.92 47.90
C SER A 1184 19.90 13.24 48.67
N GLU A 1185 19.30 12.20 48.08
CA GLU A 1185 18.08 11.58 48.56
C GLU A 1185 18.16 10.04 48.49
N ILE A 1186 17.35 9.40 49.31
CA ILE A 1186 17.13 7.96 49.33
C ILE A 1186 15.64 7.68 49.21
N ILE A 1187 15.29 6.76 48.32
CA ILE A 1187 13.98 6.14 48.23
C ILE A 1187 14.07 4.76 48.87
N VAL A 1188 13.25 4.49 49.88
CA VAL A 1188 13.13 3.18 50.53
C VAL A 1188 11.75 2.62 50.28
N ILE A 1189 11.69 1.32 49.95
CA ILE A 1189 10.46 0.64 49.57
C ILE A 1189 10.26 -0.59 50.46
N SER A 1190 9.05 -0.75 51.01
CA SER A 1190 8.65 -1.92 51.81
C SER A 1190 8.04 -3.04 50.96
N LYS A 1191 7.97 -4.25 51.53
CA LYS A 1191 7.34 -5.40 50.89
C LYS A 1191 5.84 -5.23 50.65
N LYS A 1192 5.16 -4.46 51.51
CA LYS A 1192 3.73 -4.12 51.33
C LYS A 1192 3.52 -2.81 50.55
N GLY A 1193 4.52 -2.36 49.80
CA GLY A 1193 4.39 -1.24 48.86
C GLY A 1193 4.39 0.16 49.49
N GLN A 1194 4.82 0.30 50.75
CA GLN A 1194 5.07 1.63 51.32
C GLN A 1194 6.35 2.20 50.70
N ILE A 1195 6.29 3.44 50.20
CA ILE A 1195 7.45 4.12 49.61
C ILE A 1195 7.70 5.42 50.38
N ILE A 1196 8.96 5.65 50.75
CA ILE A 1196 9.42 6.92 51.34
C ILE A 1196 10.63 7.45 50.56
N ARG A 1197 10.56 8.71 50.13
CA ARG A 1197 11.68 9.46 49.54
C ARG A 1197 12.14 10.49 50.57
N THR A 1198 13.38 10.41 51.05
CA THR A 1198 13.91 11.31 52.10
C THR A 1198 15.35 11.72 51.85
N GLU A 1199 15.81 12.83 52.43
CA GLU A 1199 17.19 13.28 52.26
C GLU A 1199 18.20 12.38 52.99
N LEU A 1200 19.34 12.13 52.34
CA LEU A 1200 20.46 11.40 52.93
C LEU A 1200 21.11 12.18 54.08
N LYS A 1201 21.03 13.51 54.08
CA LYS A 1201 21.44 14.37 55.21
C LYS A 1201 20.71 14.02 56.51
N GLY A 1202 19.47 13.53 56.38
CA GLY A 1202 18.68 13.06 57.51
C GLY A 1202 19.25 11.78 58.14
N ILE A 1203 20.06 10.97 57.47
CA ILE A 1203 20.63 9.75 58.05
C ILE A 1203 22.00 10.09 58.66
N PRO A 1204 22.20 9.94 59.99
CA PRO A 1204 23.46 10.32 60.63
C PRO A 1204 24.60 9.36 60.25
N SER A 1205 25.80 9.93 60.19
CA SER A 1205 27.04 9.17 60.13
C SER A 1205 27.38 8.69 61.53
N LEU A 1206 27.45 7.37 61.71
CA LEU A 1206 27.68 6.70 63.00
C LEU A 1206 28.80 5.66 62.85
N SER A 1207 29.40 5.29 63.97
CA SER A 1207 30.46 4.29 63.96
C SER A 1207 29.98 2.92 63.48
N ARG A 1208 30.93 2.10 63.03
CA ARG A 1208 30.68 0.77 62.44
C ARG A 1208 29.82 -0.15 63.31
N SER A 1209 30.05 -0.23 64.62
CA SER A 1209 29.36 -1.20 65.50
C SER A 1209 28.07 -0.67 66.14
N THR A 1210 27.28 0.13 65.41
CA THR A 1210 26.00 0.70 65.89
C THR A 1210 24.79 0.10 65.15
N GLN A 1211 23.59 0.32 65.69
CA GLN A 1211 22.32 -0.18 65.13
C GLN A 1211 21.68 0.76 64.10
N GLY A 1212 22.09 2.03 64.05
CA GLY A 1212 21.51 3.06 63.19
C GLY A 1212 20.21 3.68 63.71
N VAL A 1213 19.64 4.58 62.91
CA VAL A 1213 18.38 5.29 63.20
C VAL A 1213 17.25 4.78 62.32
N ARG A 1214 16.01 5.09 62.68
CA ARG A 1214 14.85 4.73 61.86
C ARG A 1214 14.80 5.60 60.60
N VAL A 1215 14.91 4.97 59.44
CA VAL A 1215 14.77 5.61 58.12
C VAL A 1215 13.29 5.66 57.73
N MET A 1216 12.58 4.55 57.96
CA MET A 1216 11.18 4.36 57.63
C MET A 1216 10.44 3.70 58.78
N LYS A 1217 9.24 4.19 59.12
CA LYS A 1217 8.36 3.50 60.08
C LYS A 1217 7.50 2.49 59.32
N LEU A 1218 7.80 1.20 59.52
CA LEU A 1218 7.04 0.09 58.93
C LEU A 1218 5.70 -0.09 59.66
N ARG A 1219 4.70 -0.63 58.94
CA ARG A 1219 3.43 -1.12 59.52
C ARG A 1219 3.61 -2.54 60.06
N ASP A 1220 2.63 -3.02 60.81
CA ASP A 1220 2.68 -4.37 61.37
C ASP A 1220 2.82 -5.44 60.28
N ASN A 1221 3.72 -6.40 60.54
CA ASN A 1221 4.11 -7.46 59.60
C ASN A 1221 4.63 -6.94 58.23
N ASP A 1222 5.25 -5.77 58.18
CA ASP A 1222 5.94 -5.24 56.99
C ASP A 1222 7.46 -5.23 57.20
N ALA A 1223 8.21 -5.19 56.11
CA ALA A 1223 9.67 -5.23 56.08
C ALA A 1223 10.20 -4.43 54.90
N ILE A 1224 11.40 -3.85 55.03
CA ILE A 1224 12.04 -3.20 53.88
C ILE A 1224 12.41 -4.24 52.82
N ALA A 1225 12.12 -3.91 51.56
CA ALA A 1225 12.40 -4.72 50.39
C ALA A 1225 13.66 -4.24 49.64
N SER A 1226 13.76 -2.95 49.35
CA SER A 1226 14.83 -2.35 48.55
C SER A 1226 14.99 -0.86 48.88
N PHE A 1227 16.12 -0.28 48.46
CA PHE A 1227 16.30 1.17 48.44
C PHE A 1227 17.13 1.61 47.24
N VAL A 1228 17.00 2.88 46.88
CA VAL A 1228 17.78 3.55 45.84
C VAL A 1228 18.21 4.90 46.34
N CYS A 1229 19.45 5.28 46.06
CA CYS A 1229 19.92 6.63 46.25
C CYS A 1229 19.81 7.40 44.93
N LEU A 1230 19.36 8.65 45.01
CA LEU A 1230 19.15 9.57 43.89
C LEU A 1230 20.17 10.69 43.90
#